data_AF-A0A367M992-F1
#
_entry.id   AF-A0A367M992-F1
#
_cell.length_a   1.000
_cell.length_b   1.000
_cell.length_c   1.000
_cell.angle_alpha   90.00
_cell.angle_beta   90.00
_cell.angle_gamma   90.00
#
_symmetry.space_group_name_H-M   'P 1'
#
loop_
_entity.id
_entity.type
_entity.pdbx_description
1 polymer ?
#
loop_
_entity_poly.entity_id
_entity_poly.type
_entity_poly.pdbx_seq_one_letter_code
_entity_poly.pdbx_strand_id
1 'polypeptide(L)'
;MTITVDDVKLLKSQRLTDEDDGGGRATGQAVVDREINNLFPDISRLDRTIGRINLRKAFAGISSNSAEPYLGAHAIVTRAPADPRVSVLLFNTGSQTDERRDARNAIESFVVPAVSASFELLGNQLQGQRAIACVQREEQRLPEIGEVYQLVFESRSQYVRITDVEARLEQFAHDYGNGNFVNFTRRRLDLSISAPLGATFPGGQVTPGGTTSPKSQVLSTQVADAARYYGISPLAEAVSRGALSLRVKSVYSQLVPSTTRENALVDQLAGYQRRLFAAAGPARTVNLNVANIGSGRSRTFLGTGCAPGSLSLSAGGGVFADDRKGGLRYISGSNWIASGTVDYESGAIEMAASGSGWSGTASATYQPAAAATGEAVTGEIPIELGNRGFVYTLSLSEAPPQPGTLVVSFLALGKWQEIRDQGNGELAGEGTGTVDFATGSVSITLSALPDVGSSLIYAYVGQNDAALTQRTGTSVQARARINRTLPHQGLLPGSYKATFKVGGVERTVLDSGNGSLSGTGGSGQINYADGKVSMELSATPDAGSGIVHTYQQGSVTDSPLAVTSDSTGMCIGTLPGAPLKAGSVRLSWITKRRQAAPTLGADMGTGALPIFESEITVDNSVTDDAAGGWAGRAGTINYETGEFSLKVAGNYVFKEYTYYTDTVDNFGMKKLRLVATDTTLLEGFGGTLNVRAQSRGVEYGEQTDSQTVAPVTLDLLPGVAEPILPGSLVFTWAGEVYVDRSGVLYKNINSSTNAGIAVGSVDYAGRTATLNTYGSGAAPTVTLLACLTTNAGFSVTSMTFRTPGAPLRSASLQVTVVRLDTAQIVTTTADAN
;
A
#
# COMPACT_ATOMS: atom_id res chain seq x y z
N MET A 1 47.85 55.10 28.72
CA MET A 1 48.31 53.83 29.30
C MET A 1 47.54 52.77 28.55
N THR A 2 48.26 51.89 27.86
CA THR A 2 47.67 50.94 26.92
C THR A 2 46.77 49.93 27.64
N ILE A 3 45.59 49.65 27.08
CA ILE A 3 44.77 48.51 27.53
C ILE A 3 45.57 47.22 27.37
N THR A 4 45.79 46.50 28.45
CA THR A 4 46.49 45.21 28.50
C THR A 4 45.51 44.05 28.59
N VAL A 5 46.00 42.82 28.35
CA VAL A 5 45.18 41.60 28.49
C VAL A 5 44.63 41.47 29.92
N ASP A 6 45.37 41.94 30.92
CA ASP A 6 44.96 41.89 32.32
C ASP A 6 43.79 42.84 32.63
N ASP A 7 43.55 43.87 31.81
CA ASP A 7 42.43 44.81 31.98
C ASP A 7 41.10 44.22 31.49
N VAL A 8 41.11 43.14 30.70
CA VAL A 8 39.90 42.46 30.20
C VAL A 8 39.36 41.53 31.30
N LYS A 9 38.21 41.88 31.87
CA LYS A 9 37.57 41.14 32.97
C LYS A 9 36.19 40.61 32.56
N LEU A 10 35.86 39.44 33.12
CA LEU A 10 34.48 38.96 33.16
C LEU A 10 33.82 39.54 34.42
N LEU A 11 32.72 40.26 34.29
CA LEU A 11 32.02 40.96 35.37
C LEU A 11 30.71 40.24 35.71
N LYS A 12 30.35 40.26 36.99
CA LYS A 12 29.11 39.68 37.52
C LYS A 12 27.89 40.56 37.19
N SER A 13 26.74 39.94 36.98
CA SER A 13 25.45 40.62 36.91
C SER A 13 24.98 41.12 38.28
N GLN A 14 24.04 42.06 38.28
CA GLN A 14 23.44 42.63 39.49
C GLN A 14 22.92 41.55 40.45
N ARG A 15 22.30 40.49 39.91
CA ARG A 15 21.89 39.30 40.66
C ARG A 15 22.48 38.06 39.99
N LEU A 16 23.31 37.32 40.71
CA LEU A 16 23.95 36.09 40.23
C LEU A 16 23.23 34.84 40.77
N THR A 17 21.90 34.83 40.64
CA THR A 17 21.00 33.77 41.11
C THR A 17 20.44 32.96 39.94
N ASP A 18 19.96 31.74 40.24
CA ASP A 18 19.30 30.88 39.25
C ASP A 18 17.77 31.04 39.25
N GLU A 19 17.29 32.10 39.91
CA GLU A 19 15.88 32.42 40.07
C GLU A 19 15.37 33.27 38.89
N ASP A 20 14.06 33.43 38.76
CA ASP A 20 13.42 34.15 37.65
C ASP A 20 13.94 35.58 37.44
N ASP A 21 14.35 36.25 38.52
CA ASP A 21 14.90 37.61 38.55
C ASP A 21 16.44 37.69 38.40
N GLY A 22 17.12 36.54 38.28
CA GLY A 22 18.57 36.46 38.13
C GLY A 22 19.04 37.14 36.85
N GLY A 23 20.13 37.91 36.91
CA GLY A 23 20.61 38.72 35.79
C GLY A 23 20.61 40.22 36.10
N GLY A 24 20.12 41.04 35.15
CA GLY A 24 20.07 42.50 35.28
C GLY A 24 21.33 43.20 34.77
N ARG A 25 21.62 44.40 35.31
CA ARG A 25 22.72 45.27 34.85
C ARG A 25 24.11 44.71 35.18
N ALA A 26 25.13 45.14 34.44
CA ALA A 26 26.52 44.86 34.75
C ALA A 26 26.93 45.53 36.08
N THR A 27 27.78 44.85 36.85
CA THR A 27 28.41 45.41 38.05
C THR A 27 29.91 45.62 37.81
N GLY A 28 30.57 46.39 38.69
CA GLY A 28 32.04 46.50 38.68
C GLY A 28 32.76 45.32 39.32
N GLN A 29 32.05 44.28 39.76
CA GLN A 29 32.64 43.11 40.42
C GLN A 29 33.11 42.09 39.39
N ALA A 30 34.41 41.82 39.36
CA ALA A 30 34.98 40.78 38.50
C ALA A 30 34.70 39.37 39.03
N VAL A 31 34.52 38.42 38.10
CA VAL A 31 34.66 36.99 38.35
C VAL A 31 36.17 36.72 38.42
N VAL A 32 36.64 36.31 39.59
CA VAL A 32 38.06 36.07 39.85
C VAL A 32 38.50 34.78 39.17
N ASP A 33 39.63 34.83 38.47
CA ASP A 33 40.21 33.65 37.82
C ASP A 33 40.60 32.58 38.86
N ARG A 34 40.42 31.30 38.50
CA ARG A 34 40.69 30.11 39.33
C ARG A 34 39.93 30.01 40.66
N GLU A 35 38.99 30.91 40.93
CA GLU A 35 38.09 30.79 42.07
C GLU A 35 36.92 29.86 41.72
N ILE A 36 36.80 28.76 42.48
CA ILE A 36 35.73 27.77 42.29
C ILE A 36 34.41 28.38 42.76
N ASN A 37 33.31 28.04 42.07
CA ASN A 37 31.95 28.45 42.42
C ASN A 37 31.63 29.95 42.34
N ASN A 38 32.49 30.72 41.66
CA ASN A 38 32.33 32.18 41.57
C ASN A 38 31.31 32.64 40.51
N LEU A 39 30.91 31.74 39.61
CA LEU A 39 29.91 31.99 38.55
C LEU A 39 28.73 31.01 38.62
N PHE A 40 29.02 29.71 38.72
CA PHE A 40 28.04 28.64 38.90
C PHE A 40 28.33 27.90 40.20
N PRO A 41 27.32 27.50 40.99
CA PRO A 41 27.54 26.68 42.19
C PRO A 41 27.95 25.24 41.82
N ASP A 42 28.38 24.47 42.82
CA ASP A 42 28.67 23.04 42.68
C ASP A 42 27.44 22.25 42.19
N ILE A 43 27.69 21.22 41.39
CA ILE A 43 26.66 20.34 40.86
C ILE A 43 26.30 19.29 41.90
N SER A 44 25.03 19.25 42.32
CA SER A 44 24.57 18.26 43.31
C SER A 44 24.43 16.84 42.71
N ARG A 45 24.41 15.81 43.57
CA ARG A 45 24.13 14.42 43.13
C ARG A 45 22.73 14.28 42.53
N LEU A 46 21.78 15.09 42.98
CA LEU A 46 20.43 15.12 42.45
C LEU A 46 20.47 15.66 41.02
N ASP A 47 21.13 16.81 40.80
CA ASP A 47 21.28 17.42 39.47
C ASP A 47 21.94 16.47 38.45
N ARG A 48 22.88 15.63 38.91
CA ARG A 48 23.48 14.58 38.07
C ARG A 48 22.53 13.45 37.70
N THR A 49 21.50 13.19 38.51
CA THR A 49 20.55 12.09 38.31
C THR A 49 19.33 12.52 37.51
N ILE A 50 18.75 13.68 37.84
CA ILE A 50 17.51 14.17 37.21
C ILE A 50 17.77 15.11 36.03
N GLY A 51 19.00 15.65 35.92
CA GLY A 51 19.33 16.72 34.98
C GLY A 51 18.81 18.08 35.44
N ARG A 52 19.63 19.13 35.30
CA ARG A 52 19.24 20.52 35.60
C ARG A 52 19.86 21.49 34.59
N ILE A 53 19.15 22.58 34.28
CA ILE A 53 19.70 23.74 33.56
C ILE A 53 19.93 24.89 34.53
N ASN A 54 21.13 25.45 34.48
CA ASN A 54 21.48 26.69 35.17
C ASN A 54 21.83 27.76 34.12
N LEU A 55 21.30 28.97 34.31
CA LEU A 55 21.56 30.13 33.45
C LEU A 55 22.18 31.22 34.30
N ARG A 56 23.25 31.83 33.78
CA ARG A 56 23.95 32.93 34.42
C ARG A 56 24.27 34.00 33.41
N LYS A 57 24.02 35.25 33.78
CA LYS A 57 24.44 36.40 32.99
C LYS A 57 25.78 36.91 33.50
N ALA A 58 26.69 37.14 32.57
CA ALA A 58 27.99 37.75 32.83
C ALA A 58 28.33 38.73 31.71
N PHE A 59 29.22 39.67 31.99
CA PHE A 59 29.58 40.73 31.04
C PHE A 59 31.08 40.71 30.78
N ALA A 60 31.50 40.80 29.51
CA ALA A 60 32.89 41.08 29.19
C ALA A 60 33.10 42.60 29.19
N GLY A 61 34.04 43.09 29.99
CA GLY A 61 34.31 44.51 30.12
C GLY A 61 35.78 44.80 30.38
N ILE A 62 36.18 46.05 30.17
CA ILE A 62 37.52 46.53 30.51
C ILE A 62 37.45 47.22 31.85
N SER A 63 38.34 46.81 32.77
CA SER A 63 38.58 47.48 34.03
C SER A 63 39.94 48.17 33.95
N SER A 64 39.96 49.41 33.44
CA SER A 64 41.16 50.23 33.33
C SER A 64 40.84 51.67 33.70
N ASN A 65 41.85 52.39 34.21
CA ASN A 65 41.77 53.84 34.47
C ASN A 65 42.13 54.67 33.22
N SER A 66 42.33 54.02 32.07
CA SER A 66 42.67 54.66 30.78
C SER A 66 41.42 55.13 30.03
N ALA A 67 41.56 56.21 29.25
CA ALA A 67 40.50 56.76 28.38
C ALA A 67 40.61 56.27 26.92
N GLU A 68 41.42 55.23 26.67
CA GLU A 68 41.59 54.66 25.33
C GLU A 68 40.28 54.01 24.82
N PRO A 69 39.95 54.13 23.51
CA PRO A 69 38.73 53.55 22.97
C PRO A 69 38.70 52.02 23.08
N TYR A 70 37.68 51.49 23.73
CA TYR A 70 37.39 50.06 23.74
C TYR A 70 36.73 49.64 22.42
N LEU A 71 37.42 48.80 21.65
CA LEU A 71 36.96 48.30 20.35
C LEU A 71 36.09 47.03 20.44
N GLY A 72 35.72 46.61 21.67
CA GLY A 72 34.90 45.43 21.93
C GLY A 72 35.70 44.24 22.47
N ALA A 73 34.98 43.25 22.99
CA ALA A 73 35.53 41.97 23.44
C ALA A 73 34.71 40.82 22.86
N HIS A 74 35.38 39.69 22.69
CA HIS A 74 34.77 38.42 22.31
C HIS A 74 34.95 37.43 23.47
N ALA A 75 33.99 36.52 23.61
CA ALA A 75 34.06 35.41 24.56
C ALA A 75 34.05 34.09 23.78
N ILE A 76 34.92 33.17 24.16
CA ILE A 76 35.01 31.83 23.58
C ILE A 76 35.12 30.79 24.69
N VAL A 77 34.57 29.60 24.43
CA VAL A 77 34.77 28.42 25.29
C VAL A 77 35.93 27.63 24.73
N THR A 78 37.08 27.66 25.41
CA THR A 78 38.32 27.02 24.92
C THR A 78 38.52 25.59 25.45
N ARG A 79 37.80 25.21 26.50
CA ARG A 79 37.90 23.89 27.12
C ARG A 79 36.53 23.40 27.57
N ALA A 80 36.19 22.16 27.22
CA ALA A 80 34.99 21.50 27.69
C ALA A 80 35.10 21.15 29.19
N PRO A 81 33.97 21.04 29.92
CA PRO A 81 33.95 20.47 31.27
C PRO A 81 34.60 19.09 31.31
N ALA A 82 35.27 18.76 32.42
CA ALA A 82 35.90 17.45 32.59
C ALA A 82 34.88 16.30 32.74
N ASP A 83 33.67 16.60 33.20
CA ASP A 83 32.56 15.64 33.25
C ASP A 83 31.85 15.62 31.89
N PRO A 84 31.84 14.48 31.16
CA PRO A 84 31.21 14.39 29.84
C PRO A 84 29.69 14.56 29.87
N ARG A 85 29.04 14.55 31.05
CA ARG A 85 27.60 14.80 31.21
C ARG A 85 27.24 16.27 31.37
N VAL A 86 28.23 17.17 31.37
CA VAL A 86 28.02 18.61 31.52
C VAL A 86 28.35 19.31 30.21
N SER A 87 27.36 19.94 29.60
CA SER A 87 27.53 20.85 28.47
C SER A 87 27.54 22.31 28.95
N VAL A 88 28.32 23.14 28.27
CA VAL A 88 28.34 24.59 28.49
C VAL A 88 28.16 25.28 27.15
N LEU A 89 27.18 26.20 27.10
CA LEU A 89 26.83 26.98 25.92
C LEU A 89 26.76 28.45 26.29
N LEU A 90 27.25 29.31 25.39
CA LEU A 90 27.06 30.75 25.45
C LEU A 90 25.96 31.13 24.46
N PHE A 91 25.09 32.04 24.86
CA PHE A 91 24.12 32.66 23.96
C PHE A 91 23.92 34.12 24.36
N ASN A 92 23.35 34.92 23.46
CA ASN A 92 23.12 36.34 23.68
C ASN A 92 21.66 36.67 23.38
N THR A 93 21.00 37.36 24.30
CA THR A 93 19.62 37.86 24.17
C THR A 93 19.55 39.24 23.49
N GLY A 94 20.71 39.87 23.24
CA GLY A 94 20.79 41.23 22.68
C GLY A 94 20.48 42.33 23.69
N SER A 95 20.20 41.98 24.95
CA SER A 95 19.83 42.91 26.01
C SER A 95 20.93 43.06 27.06
N GLN A 96 21.15 44.29 27.54
CA GLN A 96 22.05 44.53 28.65
C GLN A 96 21.38 44.34 30.02
N THR A 97 20.05 44.26 30.07
CA THR A 97 19.28 44.25 31.33
C THR A 97 18.31 43.09 31.49
N ASP A 98 18.32 42.12 30.57
CA ASP A 98 17.48 40.93 30.67
C ASP A 98 17.75 40.13 31.96
N GLU A 99 16.66 39.54 32.43
CA GLU A 99 16.63 38.62 33.55
C GLU A 99 16.46 37.17 33.04
N ARG A 100 16.64 36.20 33.94
CA ARG A 100 16.58 34.77 33.62
C ARG A 100 15.26 34.41 32.95
N ARG A 101 14.15 35.01 33.38
CA ARG A 101 12.84 34.78 32.74
C ARG A 101 12.84 35.13 31.25
N ASP A 102 13.46 36.24 30.88
CA ASP A 102 13.54 36.67 29.48
C ASP A 102 14.48 35.76 28.67
N ALA A 103 15.61 35.39 29.27
CA ALA A 103 16.54 34.42 28.71
C ALA A 103 15.91 33.03 28.49
N ARG A 104 15.08 32.57 29.44
CA ARG A 104 14.30 31.32 29.31
C ARG A 104 13.27 31.44 28.21
N ASN A 105 12.52 32.54 28.14
CA ASN A 105 11.56 32.77 27.07
C ASN A 105 12.25 32.77 25.70
N ALA A 106 13.47 33.31 25.58
CA ALA A 106 14.26 33.27 24.36
C ALA A 106 14.76 31.85 23.99
N ILE A 107 14.99 30.98 24.99
CA ILE A 107 15.32 29.57 24.78
C ILE A 107 14.06 28.76 24.39
N GLU A 108 12.91 29.05 25.01
CA GLU A 108 11.64 28.34 24.82
C GLU A 108 10.88 28.78 23.57
N SER A 109 11.09 30.01 23.07
CA SER A 109 10.48 30.54 21.84
C SER A 109 11.01 29.91 20.55
N PHE A 110 11.82 28.84 20.66
CA PHE A 110 12.39 28.09 19.55
C PHE A 110 11.35 27.45 18.62
N VAL A 111 10.11 27.29 19.08
CA VAL A 111 9.07 26.51 18.40
C VAL A 111 7.79 27.36 18.26
N VAL A 112 7.42 27.70 17.03
CA VAL A 112 6.25 28.53 16.72
C VAL A 112 5.18 27.68 16.01
N PRO A 113 3.88 27.85 16.29
CA PRO A 113 2.83 27.15 15.56
C PRO A 113 2.86 27.54 14.08
N ALA A 114 2.76 26.53 13.21
CA ALA A 114 2.81 26.68 11.76
C ALA A 114 1.43 26.42 11.15
N VAL A 115 1.16 25.18 10.76
CA VAL A 115 -0.06 24.76 10.06
C VAL A 115 -0.80 23.67 10.84
N SER A 116 -2.03 23.35 10.47
CA SER A 116 -2.75 22.22 11.06
C SER A 116 -1.98 20.91 10.86
N ALA A 117 -1.92 20.09 11.90
CA ALA A 117 -1.32 18.76 11.85
C ALA A 117 -2.14 17.80 10.96
N SER A 118 -1.50 16.72 10.52
CA SER A 118 -2.10 15.69 9.66
C SER A 118 -3.03 14.70 10.40
N PHE A 119 -3.36 14.98 11.67
CA PHE A 119 -4.23 14.17 12.51
C PHE A 119 -5.10 15.06 13.40
N GLU A 120 -6.23 14.52 13.85
CA GLU A 120 -7.18 15.20 14.75
C GLU A 120 -7.32 14.42 16.05
N LEU A 121 -7.61 15.09 17.17
CA LEU A 121 -7.88 14.41 18.45
C LEU A 121 -9.13 13.53 18.34
N LEU A 122 -9.16 12.37 18.99
CA LEU A 122 -10.29 11.45 19.02
C LEU A 122 -10.89 11.39 20.42
N GLY A 123 -12.14 11.84 20.58
CA GLY A 123 -12.79 11.93 21.89
C GLY A 123 -12.16 13.01 22.79
N ASN A 124 -12.66 13.12 24.02
CA ASN A 124 -12.20 14.14 24.96
C ASN A 124 -10.90 13.72 25.65
N GLN A 125 -9.85 14.53 25.48
CA GLN A 125 -8.58 14.37 26.19
C GLN A 125 -8.63 15.18 27.50
N LEU A 126 -8.61 14.49 28.64
CA LEU A 126 -8.86 15.09 29.95
C LEU A 126 -7.58 15.69 30.56
N GLN A 127 -7.75 16.74 31.36
CA GLN A 127 -6.69 17.30 32.19
C GLN A 127 -6.00 16.19 33.02
N GLY A 128 -4.67 16.22 33.07
CA GLY A 128 -3.82 15.24 33.77
C GLY A 128 -3.41 14.02 32.94
N GLN A 129 -4.02 13.78 31.77
CA GLN A 129 -3.62 12.68 30.90
C GLN A 129 -2.22 12.89 30.32
N ARG A 130 -1.47 11.78 30.16
CA ARG A 130 -0.11 11.72 29.57
C ARG A 130 -0.06 11.00 28.23
N ALA A 131 -1.22 10.70 27.67
CA ALA A 131 -1.37 10.21 26.32
C ALA A 131 -2.61 10.86 25.71
N ILE A 132 -2.58 11.05 24.39
CA ILE A 132 -3.71 11.55 23.62
C ILE A 132 -4.09 10.54 22.55
N ALA A 133 -5.40 10.32 22.39
CA ALA A 133 -5.92 9.54 21.28
C ALA A 133 -6.21 10.45 20.10
N CYS A 134 -5.82 10.05 18.90
CA CYS A 134 -6.00 10.79 17.66
C CYS A 134 -6.49 9.86 16.53
N VAL A 135 -7.05 10.47 15.49
CA VAL A 135 -7.37 9.81 14.22
C VAL A 135 -6.61 10.49 13.08
N GLN A 136 -6.16 9.67 12.14
CA GLN A 136 -5.43 10.08 10.96
C GLN A 136 -5.92 9.29 9.74
N ARG A 137 -5.80 9.89 8.55
CA ARG A 137 -6.02 9.13 7.31
C ARG A 137 -4.82 8.24 6.98
N GLU A 138 -5.05 7.06 6.42
CA GLU A 138 -3.97 6.09 6.23
C GLU A 138 -2.83 6.58 5.33
N GLU A 139 -3.14 7.47 4.38
CA GLU A 139 -2.17 8.04 3.45
C GLU A 139 -1.27 9.12 4.08
N GLN A 140 -1.63 9.63 5.26
CA GLN A 140 -0.92 10.71 5.93
C GLN A 140 0.26 10.19 6.75
N ARG A 141 1.34 10.98 6.80
CA ARG A 141 2.57 10.66 7.54
C ARG A 141 2.26 10.59 9.04
N LEU A 142 2.69 9.49 9.67
CA LEU A 142 2.67 9.34 11.12
C LEU A 142 3.47 10.48 11.78
N PRO A 143 2.98 11.06 12.89
CA PRO A 143 3.83 11.94 13.68
C PRO A 143 5.09 11.18 14.14
N GLU A 144 6.22 11.87 14.20
CA GLU A 144 7.47 11.27 14.64
C GLU A 144 7.70 11.52 16.14
N ILE A 145 8.36 10.57 16.80
CA ILE A 145 8.73 10.70 18.21
C ILE A 145 9.66 11.91 18.37
N GLY A 146 9.35 12.75 19.36
CA GLY A 146 10.10 13.97 19.64
C GLY A 146 9.58 15.21 18.92
N GLU A 147 8.65 15.09 17.97
CA GLU A 147 7.92 16.23 17.40
C GLU A 147 7.08 16.93 18.47
N VAL A 148 6.97 18.25 18.32
CA VAL A 148 6.18 19.11 19.20
C VAL A 148 4.96 19.57 18.41
N TYR A 149 3.80 19.50 19.05
CA TYR A 149 2.54 20.01 18.51
C TYR A 149 1.92 20.98 19.50
N GLN A 150 1.11 21.92 19.01
CA GLN A 150 0.31 22.79 19.86
C GLN A 150 -1.16 22.37 19.80
N LEU A 151 -1.75 22.10 20.97
CA LEU A 151 -3.19 21.92 21.11
C LEU A 151 -3.83 23.27 21.43
N VAL A 152 -4.88 23.63 20.70
CA VAL A 152 -5.61 24.90 20.87
C VAL A 152 -7.11 24.64 20.96
N PHE A 153 -7.74 25.15 22.01
CA PHE A 153 -9.19 25.15 22.17
C PHE A 153 -9.62 26.44 22.87
N GLU A 154 -10.40 27.27 22.16
CA GLU A 154 -10.81 28.61 22.61
C GLU A 154 -9.59 29.47 23.02
N SER A 155 -9.50 29.90 24.28
CA SER A 155 -8.39 30.67 24.83
C SER A 155 -7.26 29.82 25.42
N ARG A 156 -7.37 28.48 25.37
CA ARG A 156 -6.42 27.55 25.97
C ARG A 156 -5.48 27.02 24.90
N SER A 157 -4.17 27.11 25.16
CA SER A 157 -3.15 26.51 24.31
C SER A 157 -2.09 25.77 25.12
N GLN A 158 -1.61 24.64 24.60
CA GLN A 158 -0.56 23.86 25.24
C GLN A 158 0.33 23.19 24.19
N TYR A 159 1.64 23.30 24.36
CA TYR A 159 2.61 22.52 23.59
C TYR A 159 2.76 21.12 24.19
N VAL A 160 2.67 20.11 23.35
CA VAL A 160 2.86 18.70 23.70
C VAL A 160 3.96 18.11 22.83
N ARG A 161 4.98 17.56 23.47
CA ARG A 161 6.02 16.79 22.78
C ARG A 161 5.69 15.31 22.84
N ILE A 162 5.68 14.66 21.68
CA ILE A 162 5.39 13.24 21.53
C ILE A 162 6.58 12.42 22.02
N THR A 163 6.32 11.43 22.86
CA THR A 163 7.33 10.51 23.41
C THR A 163 7.18 9.09 22.88
N ASP A 164 6.00 8.73 22.37
CA ASP A 164 5.73 7.42 21.78
C ASP A 164 4.55 7.52 20.80
N VAL A 165 4.54 6.67 19.78
CA VAL A 165 3.53 6.65 18.71
C VAL A 165 3.09 5.21 18.47
N GLU A 166 1.89 4.87 18.94
CA GLU A 166 1.26 3.59 18.60
C GLU A 166 0.19 3.83 17.54
N ALA A 167 0.26 3.12 16.42
CA ALA A 167 -0.62 3.29 15.28
C ALA A 167 -1.26 1.97 14.87
N ARG A 168 -2.58 1.97 14.68
CA ARG A 168 -3.31 0.81 14.15
C ARG A 168 -4.41 1.24 13.18
N LEU A 169 -4.63 0.43 12.15
CA LEU A 169 -5.83 0.57 11.32
C LEU A 169 -7.01 0.01 12.11
N GLU A 170 -8.00 0.84 12.36
CA GLU A 170 -9.20 0.50 13.10
C GLU A 170 -10.41 0.76 12.20
N GLN A 171 -11.33 -0.21 12.17
CA GLN A 171 -12.57 -0.07 11.43
C GLN A 171 -13.58 0.66 12.32
N PHE A 172 -13.95 1.86 11.91
CA PHE A 172 -14.92 2.66 12.62
C PHE A 172 -16.28 2.56 11.94
N ALA A 173 -17.33 2.47 12.75
CA ALA A 173 -18.70 2.57 12.30
C ALA A 173 -19.20 4.00 12.57
N HIS A 174 -19.63 4.69 11.53
CA HIS A 174 -20.35 5.96 11.69
C HIS A 174 -21.82 5.72 11.34
N ASP A 175 -22.70 6.09 12.26
CA ASP A 175 -24.15 6.08 12.05
C ASP A 175 -24.54 7.28 11.19
N TYR A 176 -25.12 7.01 10.03
CA TYR A 176 -25.66 8.03 9.13
C TYR A 176 -27.13 8.36 9.40
N GLY A 177 -27.67 7.90 10.53
CA GLY A 177 -29.07 8.01 10.90
C GLY A 177 -29.87 6.78 10.45
N ASN A 178 -31.02 6.58 11.11
CA ASN A 178 -31.94 5.45 10.88
C ASN A 178 -31.29 4.05 11.04
N GLY A 179 -30.25 3.92 11.89
CA GLY A 179 -29.58 2.65 12.16
C GLY A 179 -28.66 2.17 11.02
N ASN A 180 -28.24 3.08 10.14
CA ASN A 180 -27.34 2.75 9.02
C ASN A 180 -25.88 3.01 9.38
N PHE A 181 -25.17 1.95 9.71
CA PHE A 181 -23.75 1.98 10.02
C PHE A 181 -22.94 1.70 8.75
N VAL A 182 -22.11 2.66 8.31
CA VAL A 182 -21.07 2.36 7.33
C VAL A 182 -19.75 2.25 8.05
N ASN A 183 -19.10 1.11 7.80
CA ASN A 183 -17.76 0.87 8.28
C ASN A 183 -16.74 1.51 7.32
N PHE A 184 -15.78 2.23 7.88
CA PHE A 184 -14.66 2.80 7.14
C PHE A 184 -13.40 2.65 7.96
N THR A 185 -12.27 2.55 7.27
CA THR A 185 -10.97 2.34 7.92
C THR A 185 -10.30 3.70 8.13
N ARG A 186 -9.85 3.95 9.36
CA ARG A 186 -8.97 5.07 9.67
C ARG A 186 -7.82 4.56 10.53
N ARG A 187 -6.72 5.30 10.51
CA ARG A 187 -5.60 5.03 11.40
C ARG A 187 -5.89 5.70 12.74
N ARG A 188 -6.00 4.90 13.80
CA ARG A 188 -5.99 5.41 15.17
C ARG A 188 -4.56 5.55 15.64
N LEU A 189 -4.26 6.66 16.30
CA LEU A 189 -2.99 6.96 16.92
C LEU A 189 -3.21 7.10 18.42
N ASP A 190 -2.47 6.34 19.23
CA ASP A 190 -2.36 6.58 20.66
C ASP A 190 -0.95 7.17 20.91
N LEU A 191 -0.90 8.47 21.18
CA LEU A 191 0.35 9.25 21.27
C LEU A 191 0.67 9.53 22.74
N SER A 192 1.81 9.08 23.22
CA SER A 192 2.28 9.47 24.56
C SER A 192 2.90 10.87 24.53
N ILE A 193 2.66 11.66 25.57
CA ILE A 193 3.15 13.04 25.68
C ILE A 193 4.05 13.23 26.91
N SER A 194 5.07 14.07 26.76
CA SER A 194 6.09 14.31 27.80
C SER A 194 5.55 14.96 29.09
N ALA A 195 4.60 15.89 28.96
CA ALA A 195 3.97 16.59 30.07
C ALA A 195 2.46 16.27 30.12
N PRO A 196 1.85 16.19 31.32
CA PRO A 196 0.42 15.97 31.43
C PRO A 196 -0.36 17.17 30.85
N LEU A 197 -1.58 16.93 30.36
CA LEU A 197 -2.45 17.98 29.89
C LEU A 197 -2.85 18.93 31.04
N GLY A 198 -2.60 20.22 30.86
CA GLY A 198 -2.95 21.28 31.81
C GLY A 198 -4.44 21.64 31.77
N ALA A 199 -5.15 21.28 30.70
CA ALA A 199 -6.59 21.46 30.52
C ALA A 199 -7.19 20.33 29.68
N THR A 200 -8.52 20.24 29.65
CA THR A 200 -9.24 19.30 28.78
C THR A 200 -9.35 19.83 27.36
N PHE A 201 -9.00 19.00 26.38
CA PHE A 201 -9.05 19.28 24.94
C PHE A 201 -10.06 18.33 24.24
N PRO A 202 -11.20 18.83 23.74
CA PRO A 202 -12.18 18.02 23.01
C PRO A 202 -11.67 17.54 21.65
N GLY A 203 -12.07 16.34 21.22
CA GLY A 203 -11.72 15.76 19.91
C GLY A 203 -12.92 15.18 19.13
N GLY A 204 -14.14 15.25 19.66
CA GLY A 204 -15.33 14.78 18.94
C GLY A 204 -15.34 13.28 18.59
N GLN A 205 -16.28 12.90 17.73
CA GLN A 205 -16.44 11.53 17.22
C GLN A 205 -15.88 11.41 15.81
N VAL A 206 -15.42 10.21 15.46
CA VAL A 206 -14.80 9.93 14.16
C VAL A 206 -15.83 9.85 13.03
N THR A 207 -15.48 10.43 11.89
CA THR A 207 -16.27 10.45 10.65
C THR A 207 -15.33 10.25 9.45
N PRO A 208 -15.82 9.96 8.23
CA PRO A 208 -14.95 9.92 7.06
C PRO A 208 -14.22 11.24 6.80
N GLY A 209 -14.79 12.38 7.21
CA GLY A 209 -14.17 13.69 7.03
C GLY A 209 -13.12 14.09 8.08
N GLY A 210 -12.89 13.28 9.12
CA GLY A 210 -12.11 13.64 10.31
C GLY A 210 -12.95 13.48 11.58
N THR A 211 -13.00 14.49 12.44
CA THR A 211 -13.80 14.47 13.67
C THR A 211 -14.85 15.56 13.76
N THR A 212 -15.92 15.29 14.51
CA THR A 212 -17.04 16.22 14.73
C THR A 212 -16.72 17.34 15.72
N SER A 213 -17.38 18.49 15.60
CA SER A 213 -17.30 19.56 16.59
C SER A 213 -18.15 19.23 17.85
N PRO A 214 -17.77 19.71 19.05
CA PRO A 214 -16.61 20.55 19.36
C PRO A 214 -15.29 19.77 19.31
N LYS A 215 -14.28 20.35 18.65
CA LYS A 215 -12.93 19.78 18.51
C LYS A 215 -11.84 20.82 18.72
N SER A 216 -10.69 20.39 19.24
CA SER A 216 -9.49 21.20 19.40
C SER A 216 -8.68 21.20 18.12
N GLN A 217 -8.01 22.32 17.83
CA GLN A 217 -7.04 22.39 16.75
C GLN A 217 -5.71 21.81 17.21
N VAL A 218 -5.09 21.00 16.34
CA VAL A 218 -3.73 20.51 16.52
C VAL A 218 -2.87 21.21 15.47
N LEU A 219 -1.88 21.98 15.91
CA LEU A 219 -0.97 22.72 15.03
C LEU A 219 0.41 22.07 15.07
N SER A 220 1.00 21.83 13.91
CA SER A 220 2.41 21.53 13.77
C SER A 220 3.23 22.75 14.19
N THR A 221 4.49 22.52 14.50
CA THR A 221 5.38 23.59 14.91
C THR A 221 6.61 23.67 14.03
N GLN A 222 7.04 24.88 13.71
CA GLN A 222 8.29 25.15 12.99
C GLN A 222 9.35 25.72 13.93
N VAL A 223 10.60 25.45 13.62
CA VAL A 223 11.75 26.01 14.35
C VAL A 223 11.99 27.43 13.86
N ALA A 224 11.97 28.39 14.78
CA ALA A 224 12.40 29.76 14.50
C ALA A 224 13.86 29.95 14.93
N ASP A 225 14.67 30.62 14.10
CA ASP A 225 16.08 30.93 14.40
C ASP A 225 16.16 32.09 15.41
N ALA A 226 15.73 31.82 16.65
CA ALA A 226 15.54 32.82 17.70
C ALA A 226 16.83 33.16 18.46
N ALA A 227 17.81 32.25 18.51
CA ALA A 227 19.07 32.45 19.24
C ALA A 227 20.24 31.62 18.66
N ARG A 228 21.42 32.24 18.57
CA ARG A 228 22.68 31.56 18.22
C ARG A 228 23.38 31.08 19.49
N TYR A 229 23.72 29.79 19.52
CA TYR A 229 24.46 29.16 20.60
C TYR A 229 25.91 28.92 20.20
N TYR A 230 26.85 29.17 21.12
CA TYR A 230 28.27 28.98 20.93
C TYR A 230 28.79 27.97 21.96
N GLY A 231 29.49 26.94 21.49
CA GLY A 231 30.03 25.86 22.34
C GLY A 231 31.37 25.35 21.81
N ILE A 232 31.81 24.21 22.34
CA ILE A 232 33.07 23.55 21.93
C ILE A 232 32.82 22.08 21.60
N SER A 233 33.48 21.58 20.56
CA SER A 233 33.44 20.17 20.15
C SER A 233 34.85 19.68 19.82
N PRO A 234 35.27 18.50 20.31
CA PRO A 234 36.58 17.96 19.98
C PRO A 234 36.64 17.54 18.50
N LEU A 235 37.85 17.53 17.94
CA LEU A 235 38.09 16.98 16.61
C LEU A 235 37.81 15.47 16.60
N ALA A 236 37.14 15.00 15.55
CA ALA A 236 36.91 13.58 15.30
C ALA A 236 38.17 12.89 14.75
N GLU A 237 38.98 13.64 14.01
CA GLU A 237 40.21 13.18 13.35
C GLU A 237 41.33 14.22 13.54
N ALA A 238 42.59 13.80 13.52
CA ALA A 238 43.72 14.71 13.65
C ALA A 238 43.82 15.64 12.42
N VAL A 239 43.99 16.94 12.65
CA VAL A 239 44.09 17.97 11.60
C VAL A 239 45.49 18.57 11.55
N SER A 240 45.99 18.77 10.34
CA SER A 240 47.29 19.41 10.09
C SER A 240 47.18 20.94 10.01
N ARG A 241 48.27 21.64 10.33
CA ARG A 241 48.34 23.11 10.23
C ARG A 241 48.12 23.53 8.77
N GLY A 242 47.18 24.46 8.53
CA GLY A 242 46.83 24.93 7.18
C GLY A 242 45.71 24.15 6.49
N ALA A 243 45.09 23.17 7.14
CA ALA A 243 43.90 22.49 6.61
C ALA A 243 42.72 23.47 6.44
N LEU A 244 42.06 23.40 5.28
CA LEU A 244 40.89 24.24 4.94
C LEU A 244 39.56 23.63 5.44
N SER A 245 39.59 22.39 5.90
CA SER A 245 38.45 21.67 6.47
C SER A 245 38.89 20.89 7.72
N LEU A 246 37.95 20.70 8.64
CA LEU A 246 38.17 20.00 9.90
C LEU A 246 36.91 19.21 10.29
N ARG A 247 37.10 17.98 10.75
CA ARG A 247 36.02 17.10 11.20
C ARG A 247 35.91 17.16 12.72
N VAL A 248 34.77 17.57 13.24
CA VAL A 248 34.46 17.59 14.68
C VAL A 248 33.54 16.43 15.03
N LYS A 249 33.57 15.98 16.30
CA LYS A 249 32.73 14.85 16.75
C LYS A 249 31.23 15.12 16.60
N SER A 250 30.82 16.37 16.80
CA SER A 250 29.44 16.81 16.62
C SER A 250 29.38 18.33 16.49
N VAL A 251 28.51 18.85 15.65
CA VAL A 251 28.14 20.28 15.63
C VAL A 251 26.99 20.60 16.59
N TYR A 252 26.34 19.56 17.13
CA TYR A 252 25.25 19.66 18.08
C TYR A 252 25.76 19.49 19.52
N SER A 253 25.19 20.27 20.43
CA SER A 253 25.41 20.17 21.88
C SER A 253 24.08 20.21 22.61
N GLN A 254 24.04 19.56 23.77
CA GLN A 254 22.83 19.44 24.57
C GLN A 254 22.53 20.77 25.27
N LEU A 255 21.38 21.39 24.94
CA LEU A 255 20.88 22.60 25.60
C LEU A 255 20.07 22.27 26.86
N VAL A 256 19.33 21.15 26.82
CA VAL A 256 18.45 20.66 27.88
C VAL A 256 18.84 19.21 28.18
N PRO A 257 19.05 18.81 29.45
CA PRO A 257 19.20 17.41 29.80
C PRO A 257 18.00 16.63 29.28
N SER A 258 18.26 15.71 28.36
CA SER A 258 17.28 14.87 27.71
C SER A 258 17.70 13.43 27.89
N THR A 259 16.81 12.61 28.44
CA THR A 259 17.00 11.17 28.46
C THR A 259 16.86 10.64 27.04
N THR A 260 17.86 9.91 26.56
CA THR A 260 17.73 9.10 25.36
C THR A 260 17.11 7.76 25.78
N ARG A 261 16.03 7.37 25.12
CA ARG A 261 15.39 6.07 25.31
C ARG A 261 15.51 5.30 23.99
N GLU A 262 15.98 4.06 24.07
CA GLU A 262 15.93 3.14 22.93
C GLU A 262 14.47 2.69 22.75
N ASN A 263 13.98 2.73 21.52
CA ASN A 263 12.68 2.18 21.17
C ASN A 263 12.85 1.09 20.13
N ALA A 264 12.14 -0.02 20.31
CA ALA A 264 12.19 -1.15 19.39
C ALA A 264 11.11 -0.96 18.31
N LEU A 265 11.51 -1.03 17.04
CA LEU A 265 10.60 -1.08 15.91
C LEU A 265 10.55 -2.54 15.45
N VAL A 266 9.39 -3.19 15.62
CA VAL A 266 9.19 -4.61 15.30
C VAL A 266 8.23 -4.73 14.12
N ASP A 267 8.48 -5.70 13.24
CA ASP A 267 7.63 -6.07 12.10
C ASP A 267 7.18 -4.88 11.23
N GLN A 268 8.05 -3.89 11.07
CA GLN A 268 7.83 -2.79 10.15
C GLN A 268 8.04 -3.27 8.71
N LEU A 269 7.08 -2.97 7.84
CA LEU A 269 7.23 -3.21 6.42
C LEU A 269 8.29 -2.26 5.85
N ALA A 270 9.32 -2.83 5.23
CA ALA A 270 10.35 -2.09 4.53
C ALA A 270 9.85 -1.68 3.13
N GLY A 271 10.03 -0.41 2.77
CA GLY A 271 9.72 0.11 1.44
C GLY A 271 8.39 0.86 1.32
N TYR A 272 8.01 1.17 0.08
CA TYR A 272 6.87 2.02 -0.23
C TYR A 272 5.56 1.25 -0.21
N GLN A 273 4.66 1.62 0.70
CA GLN A 273 3.30 1.10 0.74
C GLN A 273 2.32 2.18 0.31
N ARG A 274 1.95 2.16 -0.96
CA ARG A 274 0.73 2.85 -1.39
C ARG A 274 -0.10 1.97 -2.28
N ARG A 275 -1.35 1.79 -1.86
CA ARG A 275 -2.42 1.32 -2.73
C ARG A 275 -2.67 2.40 -3.78
N LEU A 276 -2.55 2.04 -5.04
CA LEU A 276 -3.00 2.88 -6.15
C LEU A 276 -4.38 2.40 -6.59
N PHE A 277 -5.23 3.34 -7.02
CA PHE A 277 -6.55 3.00 -7.53
C PHE A 277 -6.48 2.93 -9.05
N ALA A 278 -6.19 1.73 -9.56
CA ALA A 278 -6.03 1.48 -10.98
C ALA A 278 -7.41 1.43 -11.64
N ALA A 279 -7.56 2.11 -12.78
CA ALA A 279 -8.73 1.98 -13.62
C ALA A 279 -8.91 0.52 -14.04
N ALA A 280 -10.08 -0.04 -13.76
CA ALA A 280 -10.43 -1.42 -14.05
C ALA A 280 -11.22 -1.61 -15.35
N GLY A 281 -11.60 -0.51 -16.00
CA GLY A 281 -12.30 -0.53 -17.26
C GLY A 281 -12.50 0.88 -17.82
N PRO A 282 -13.21 0.98 -18.97
CA PRO A 282 -13.51 2.25 -19.60
C PRO A 282 -14.43 3.14 -18.74
N ALA A 283 -14.48 4.43 -19.08
CA ALA A 283 -15.36 5.36 -18.40
C ALA A 283 -16.83 4.99 -18.63
N ARG A 284 -17.64 5.04 -17.57
CA ARG A 284 -19.07 4.76 -17.61
C ARG A 284 -19.86 5.88 -16.95
N THR A 285 -21.08 6.10 -17.42
CA THR A 285 -22.03 7.02 -16.80
C THR A 285 -23.00 6.26 -15.92
N VAL A 286 -23.22 6.76 -14.70
CA VAL A 286 -24.19 6.22 -13.74
C VAL A 286 -25.17 7.31 -13.31
N ASN A 287 -26.42 6.90 -13.11
CA ASN A 287 -27.44 7.74 -12.50
C ASN A 287 -27.33 7.64 -10.99
N LEU A 288 -27.37 8.79 -10.32
CA LEU A 288 -27.15 8.91 -8.89
C LEU A 288 -28.34 9.58 -8.22
N ASN A 289 -28.62 9.16 -6.99
CA ASN A 289 -29.48 9.87 -6.07
C ASN A 289 -28.58 10.49 -5.01
N VAL A 290 -28.78 11.78 -4.77
CA VAL A 290 -28.03 12.55 -3.78
C VAL A 290 -28.90 12.76 -2.56
N ALA A 291 -28.41 12.32 -1.42
CA ALA A 291 -29.04 12.52 -0.12
C ALA A 291 -28.53 13.82 0.51
N ASN A 292 -29.44 14.56 1.14
CA ASN A 292 -29.08 15.64 2.06
C ASN A 292 -28.83 15.01 3.44
N ILE A 293 -27.68 15.28 4.03
CA ILE A 293 -27.24 14.71 5.32
C ILE A 293 -27.18 15.76 6.44
N GLY A 294 -27.80 16.93 6.24
CA GLY A 294 -27.89 18.01 7.22
C GLY A 294 -26.69 18.98 7.18
N SER A 295 -26.84 20.12 7.85
CA SER A 295 -25.78 21.14 8.01
C SER A 295 -25.13 21.61 6.70
N GLY A 296 -25.94 21.77 5.64
CA GLY A 296 -25.43 22.21 4.33
C GLY A 296 -24.75 21.11 3.51
N ARG A 297 -24.78 19.84 3.95
CA ARG A 297 -24.03 18.75 3.31
C ARG A 297 -24.93 17.79 2.54
N SER A 298 -24.38 17.26 1.47
CA SER A 298 -24.98 16.30 0.56
C SER A 298 -24.03 15.14 0.32
N ARG A 299 -24.57 13.97 0.02
CA ARG A 299 -23.79 12.76 -0.26
C ARG A 299 -24.39 11.91 -1.36
N THR A 300 -23.51 11.28 -2.13
CA THR A 300 -23.85 10.17 -3.01
C THR A 300 -22.69 9.18 -3.13
N PHE A 301 -22.92 8.05 -3.79
CA PHE A 301 -21.96 6.96 -3.95
C PHE A 301 -21.99 6.45 -5.39
N LEU A 302 -20.81 6.27 -5.97
CA LEU A 302 -20.64 5.67 -7.30
C LEU A 302 -20.93 4.17 -7.34
N GLY A 303 -20.89 3.52 -6.17
CA GLY A 303 -21.13 2.10 -5.96
C GLY A 303 -19.90 1.20 -6.20
N THR A 304 -18.84 1.73 -6.80
CA THR A 304 -17.53 1.09 -6.96
C THR A 304 -16.43 2.12 -6.65
N GLY A 305 -15.18 1.67 -6.51
CA GLY A 305 -14.04 2.57 -6.47
C GLY A 305 -13.91 3.37 -7.76
N CYS A 306 -13.20 4.50 -7.69
CA CYS A 306 -13.06 5.45 -8.78
C CYS A 306 -11.59 5.74 -9.05
N ALA A 307 -11.17 5.68 -10.32
CA ALA A 307 -9.79 6.02 -10.67
C ALA A 307 -9.55 7.53 -10.47
N PRO A 308 -8.47 7.94 -9.79
CA PRO A 308 -8.13 9.35 -9.59
C PRO A 308 -8.06 10.12 -10.91
N GLY A 309 -8.74 11.26 -10.96
CA GLY A 309 -8.87 12.13 -12.13
C GLY A 309 -9.94 11.73 -13.14
N SER A 310 -10.65 10.63 -12.93
CA SER A 310 -11.62 10.13 -13.92
C SER A 310 -13.06 10.64 -13.71
N LEU A 311 -13.38 11.14 -12.52
CA LEU A 311 -14.75 11.52 -12.15
C LEU A 311 -15.15 12.89 -12.71
N SER A 312 -16.31 12.92 -13.36
CA SER A 312 -17.09 14.11 -13.72
C SER A 312 -18.51 13.96 -13.17
N LEU A 313 -18.92 14.86 -12.28
CA LEU A 313 -20.19 14.87 -11.58
C LEU A 313 -21.08 16.01 -12.10
N SER A 314 -22.32 15.69 -12.48
CA SER A 314 -23.38 16.65 -12.78
C SER A 314 -24.43 16.60 -11.68
N ALA A 315 -24.53 17.67 -10.87
CA ALA A 315 -25.42 17.74 -9.71
C ALA A 315 -25.93 19.17 -9.49
N GLY A 316 -27.22 19.33 -9.17
CA GLY A 316 -27.82 20.64 -8.86
C GLY A 316 -27.66 21.70 -9.97
N GLY A 317 -27.57 21.28 -11.24
CA GLY A 317 -27.34 22.16 -12.39
C GLY A 317 -25.89 22.63 -12.59
N GLY A 318 -24.93 22.11 -11.81
CA GLY A 318 -23.50 22.33 -11.98
C GLY A 318 -22.74 21.08 -12.41
N VAL A 319 -21.60 21.28 -13.08
CA VAL A 319 -20.65 20.22 -13.46
C VAL A 319 -19.34 20.43 -12.70
N PHE A 320 -18.86 19.36 -12.07
CA PHE A 320 -17.66 19.34 -11.25
C PHE A 320 -16.78 18.18 -11.69
N ALA A 321 -15.47 18.39 -11.79
CA ALA A 321 -14.50 17.34 -12.11
C ALA A 321 -13.57 17.09 -10.93
N ASP A 322 -13.12 15.86 -10.83
CA ASP A 322 -12.10 15.46 -9.86
C ASP A 322 -10.75 16.16 -10.10
N ASP A 323 -10.13 16.62 -9.02
CA ASP A 323 -8.85 17.32 -9.03
C ASP A 323 -7.63 16.40 -8.84
N ARG A 324 -7.86 15.07 -8.75
CA ARG A 324 -6.86 14.01 -8.48
C ARG A 324 -6.31 13.97 -7.05
N LYS A 325 -6.74 14.91 -6.19
CA LYS A 325 -6.34 15.05 -4.78
C LYS A 325 -7.46 14.60 -3.83
N GLY A 326 -8.54 14.02 -4.36
CA GLY A 326 -9.75 13.68 -3.62
C GLY A 326 -10.71 14.86 -3.44
N GLY A 327 -10.54 15.95 -4.21
CA GLY A 327 -11.41 17.12 -4.23
C GLY A 327 -12.22 17.25 -5.53
N LEU A 328 -13.27 18.05 -5.51
CA LEU A 328 -14.07 18.40 -6.68
C LEU A 328 -13.86 19.85 -7.08
N ARG A 329 -13.51 20.07 -8.35
CA ARG A 329 -13.33 21.38 -8.97
C ARG A 329 -14.52 21.72 -9.86
N TYR A 330 -15.09 22.90 -9.68
CA TYR A 330 -16.14 23.42 -10.54
C TYR A 330 -15.66 23.63 -11.99
N ILE A 331 -16.51 23.25 -12.96
CA ILE A 331 -16.23 23.37 -14.39
C ILE A 331 -17.20 24.35 -15.05
N SER A 332 -18.51 24.14 -14.89
CA SER A 332 -19.55 24.93 -15.58
C SER A 332 -20.92 24.78 -14.92
N GLY A 333 -21.87 25.65 -15.28
CA GLY A 333 -23.24 25.64 -14.76
C GLY A 333 -23.40 26.37 -13.43
N SER A 334 -24.11 25.76 -12.48
CA SER A 334 -24.32 26.33 -11.13
C SER A 334 -23.19 25.93 -10.19
N ASN A 335 -22.42 26.90 -9.68
CA ASN A 335 -21.37 26.64 -8.68
C ASN A 335 -21.92 26.71 -7.25
N TRP A 336 -22.70 25.71 -6.85
CA TRP A 336 -23.33 25.66 -5.52
C TRP A 336 -22.53 24.86 -4.48
N ILE A 337 -21.56 24.04 -4.91
CA ILE A 337 -20.69 23.25 -4.03
C ILE A 337 -19.51 24.12 -3.59
N ALA A 338 -19.49 24.49 -2.31
CA ALA A 338 -18.39 25.27 -1.71
C ALA A 338 -17.16 24.40 -1.44
N SER A 339 -17.36 23.14 -1.05
CA SER A 339 -16.30 22.13 -0.99
C SER A 339 -16.86 20.76 -1.33
N GLY A 340 -16.14 20.00 -2.17
CA GLY A 340 -16.52 18.66 -2.56
C GLY A 340 -15.34 17.72 -2.44
N THR A 341 -15.59 16.49 -2.01
CA THR A 341 -14.57 15.45 -1.86
C THR A 341 -15.03 14.15 -2.48
N VAL A 342 -14.08 13.38 -3.00
CA VAL A 342 -14.26 12.03 -3.51
C VAL A 342 -13.30 11.08 -2.80
N ASP A 343 -13.83 9.96 -2.32
CA ASP A 343 -13.06 8.84 -1.79
C ASP A 343 -12.90 7.79 -2.90
N TYR A 344 -11.67 7.55 -3.35
CA TYR A 344 -11.38 6.70 -4.50
C TYR A 344 -11.61 5.20 -4.23
N GLU A 345 -11.56 4.75 -2.98
CA GLU A 345 -11.79 3.35 -2.63
C GLU A 345 -13.27 3.00 -2.62
N SER A 346 -14.05 3.79 -1.89
CA SER A 346 -15.48 3.56 -1.69
C SER A 346 -16.35 4.16 -2.79
N GLY A 347 -15.81 5.09 -3.58
CA GLY A 347 -16.56 5.91 -4.53
C GLY A 347 -17.54 6.87 -3.85
N ALA A 348 -17.32 7.19 -2.57
CA ALA A 348 -18.15 8.13 -1.84
C ALA A 348 -17.86 9.57 -2.28
N ILE A 349 -18.90 10.33 -2.55
CA ILE A 349 -18.82 11.74 -2.89
C ILE A 349 -19.56 12.54 -1.82
N GLU A 350 -18.85 13.44 -1.16
CA GLU A 350 -19.43 14.36 -0.19
C GLU A 350 -19.31 15.79 -0.70
N MET A 351 -20.39 16.55 -0.57
CA MET A 351 -20.50 17.92 -1.05
C MET A 351 -21.01 18.79 0.08
N ALA A 352 -20.40 19.94 0.29
CA ALA A 352 -20.89 20.99 1.19
C ALA A 352 -21.31 22.19 0.34
N ALA A 353 -22.54 22.63 0.52
CA ALA A 353 -23.07 23.86 -0.05
C ALA A 353 -22.76 25.05 0.86
N SER A 354 -22.78 26.26 0.31
CA SER A 354 -22.73 27.50 1.08
C SER A 354 -24.05 27.80 1.83
N GLY A 355 -25.13 27.08 1.50
CA GLY A 355 -26.46 27.19 2.10
C GLY A 355 -26.99 25.85 2.60
N SER A 356 -28.28 25.55 2.39
CA SER A 356 -28.84 24.24 2.70
C SER A 356 -28.27 23.16 1.78
N GLY A 357 -28.16 21.93 2.32
CA GLY A 357 -27.72 20.78 1.53
C GLY A 357 -28.71 20.52 0.38
N TRP A 358 -28.18 20.04 -0.74
CA TRP A 358 -28.98 19.68 -1.90
C TRP A 358 -29.32 18.18 -1.90
N SER A 359 -30.51 17.83 -2.35
CA SER A 359 -30.92 16.45 -2.63
C SER A 359 -31.63 16.39 -3.96
N GLY A 360 -31.42 15.32 -4.71
CA GLY A 360 -32.02 15.17 -6.03
C GLY A 360 -31.33 14.10 -6.87
N THR A 361 -31.67 14.05 -8.15
CA THR A 361 -31.01 13.17 -9.12
C THR A 361 -29.78 13.85 -9.70
N ALA A 362 -28.69 13.11 -9.79
CA ALA A 362 -27.42 13.52 -10.38
C ALA A 362 -26.96 12.45 -11.37
N SER A 363 -25.91 12.76 -12.13
CA SER A 363 -25.21 11.76 -12.93
C SER A 363 -23.71 11.92 -12.73
N ALA A 364 -22.98 10.80 -12.80
CA ALA A 364 -21.53 10.81 -12.76
C ALA A 364 -20.96 9.96 -13.89
N THR A 365 -19.94 10.47 -14.55
CA THR A 365 -19.11 9.72 -15.50
C THR A 365 -17.75 9.49 -14.85
N TYR A 366 -17.31 8.23 -14.74
CA TYR A 366 -16.06 7.86 -14.09
C TYR A 366 -15.53 6.52 -14.61
N GLN A 367 -14.25 6.23 -14.37
CA GLN A 367 -13.67 4.89 -14.59
C GLN A 367 -13.71 4.11 -13.27
N PRO A 368 -14.38 2.94 -13.21
CA PRO A 368 -14.32 2.07 -12.04
C PRO A 368 -12.87 1.70 -11.73
N ALA A 369 -12.51 1.64 -10.46
CA ALA A 369 -11.16 1.32 -10.03
C ALA A 369 -11.13 0.35 -8.85
N ALA A 370 -10.00 -0.33 -8.71
CA ALA A 370 -9.69 -1.18 -7.58
C ALA A 370 -8.34 -0.81 -6.98
N ALA A 371 -8.21 -1.03 -5.67
CA ALA A 371 -6.94 -0.91 -4.99
C ALA A 371 -5.98 -1.99 -5.51
N ALA A 372 -4.92 -1.56 -6.16
CA ALA A 372 -3.79 -2.38 -6.55
C ALA A 372 -2.56 -1.97 -5.75
N THR A 373 -1.66 -2.92 -5.55
CA THR A 373 -0.27 -2.61 -5.18
C THR A 373 0.53 -2.83 -6.45
N GLY A 374 1.14 -1.79 -6.99
CA GLY A 374 2.01 -1.92 -8.15
C GLY A 374 3.46 -2.10 -7.72
N GLU A 375 4.34 -2.24 -8.72
CA GLU A 375 5.76 -2.41 -8.51
C GLU A 375 6.38 -1.14 -7.92
N ALA A 376 6.79 -1.23 -6.65
CA ALA A 376 7.43 -0.13 -5.95
C ALA A 376 8.87 0.03 -6.45
N VAL A 377 9.14 1.17 -7.08
CA VAL A 377 10.49 1.60 -7.43
C VAL A 377 11.00 2.47 -6.28
N THR A 378 12.20 2.17 -5.81
CA THR A 378 12.90 2.97 -4.79
C THR A 378 14.31 3.28 -5.25
N GLY A 379 14.86 4.41 -4.84
CA GLY A 379 16.26 4.76 -5.08
C GLY A 379 16.70 5.92 -4.21
N GLU A 380 17.97 6.30 -4.36
CA GLU A 380 18.56 7.41 -3.60
C GLU A 380 19.49 8.29 -4.44
N ILE A 381 19.65 9.53 -3.97
CA ILE A 381 20.76 10.42 -4.28
C ILE A 381 21.55 10.63 -2.98
N PRO A 382 22.78 10.11 -2.87
CA PRO A 382 23.65 10.39 -1.73
C PRO A 382 23.96 11.89 -1.63
N ILE A 383 23.91 12.46 -0.43
CA ILE A 383 24.19 13.87 -0.16
C ILE A 383 25.63 14.01 0.34
N GLU A 384 26.49 14.49 -0.54
CA GLU A 384 27.90 14.78 -0.27
C GLU A 384 28.13 16.30 -0.19
N LEU A 385 29.30 16.70 0.30
CA LEU A 385 29.64 18.13 0.38
C LEU A 385 29.59 18.82 -1.00
N GLY A 386 29.92 18.09 -2.07
CA GLY A 386 29.99 18.60 -3.43
C GLY A 386 28.64 18.77 -4.14
N ASN A 387 27.62 18.01 -3.74
CA ASN A 387 26.30 18.04 -4.38
C ASN A 387 25.17 18.60 -3.47
N ARG A 388 25.51 19.02 -2.24
CA ARG A 388 24.55 19.62 -1.31
C ARG A 388 23.98 20.92 -1.87
N GLY A 389 22.71 20.89 -2.24
CA GLY A 389 21.93 22.04 -2.68
C GLY A 389 20.47 21.99 -2.24
N PHE A 390 19.70 22.99 -2.67
CA PHE A 390 18.24 23.02 -2.51
C PHE A 390 17.50 22.36 -3.66
N VAL A 391 18.12 22.25 -4.84
CA VAL A 391 17.45 21.80 -6.07
C VAL A 391 18.06 20.49 -6.54
N TYR A 392 17.20 19.51 -6.83
CA TYR A 392 17.58 18.20 -7.36
C TYR A 392 16.66 17.84 -8.53
N THR A 393 17.16 17.03 -9.45
CA THR A 393 16.40 16.51 -10.58
C THR A 393 16.54 15.00 -10.66
N LEU A 394 15.45 14.31 -11.00
CA LEU A 394 15.44 12.86 -11.26
C LEU A 394 15.00 12.60 -12.69
N SER A 395 15.61 11.59 -13.32
CA SER A 395 15.11 11.01 -14.58
C SER A 395 14.59 9.62 -14.30
N LEU A 396 13.27 9.46 -14.30
CA LEU A 396 12.56 8.22 -14.01
C LEU A 396 11.94 7.63 -15.29
N SER A 397 12.57 7.86 -16.44
CA SER A 397 12.02 7.52 -17.76
C SER A 397 11.87 6.02 -18.02
N GLU A 398 12.67 5.19 -17.34
CA GLU A 398 12.60 3.71 -17.47
C GLU A 398 11.34 3.12 -16.83
N ALA A 399 10.82 3.78 -15.80
CA ALA A 399 9.57 3.46 -15.15
C ALA A 399 8.95 4.77 -14.67
N PRO A 400 8.21 5.51 -15.52
CA PRO A 400 7.62 6.78 -15.12
C PRO A 400 6.69 6.62 -13.91
N PRO A 401 6.64 7.55 -12.95
CA PRO A 401 5.79 7.40 -11.78
C PRO A 401 4.30 7.36 -12.13
N GLN A 402 3.56 6.43 -11.51
CA GLN A 402 2.10 6.50 -11.51
C GLN A 402 1.66 7.79 -10.80
N PRO A 403 0.69 8.53 -11.35
CA PRO A 403 0.22 9.77 -10.75
C PRO A 403 -0.20 9.60 -9.28
N GLY A 404 0.33 10.48 -8.44
CA GLY A 404 0.06 10.54 -7.01
C GLY A 404 0.87 9.54 -6.21
N THR A 405 1.86 8.85 -6.78
CA THR A 405 2.63 7.84 -6.04
C THR A 405 4.03 8.29 -5.66
N LEU A 406 4.60 9.33 -6.28
CA LEU A 406 5.97 9.73 -5.95
C LEU A 406 6.08 10.39 -4.56
N VAL A 407 6.99 9.87 -3.76
CA VAL A 407 7.41 10.45 -2.48
C VAL A 407 8.92 10.60 -2.48
N VAL A 408 9.39 11.76 -2.04
CA VAL A 408 10.79 12.07 -1.84
C VAL A 408 11.00 12.37 -0.36
N SER A 409 11.90 11.65 0.29
CA SER A 409 12.31 11.83 1.68
C SER A 409 13.75 12.33 1.74
N PHE A 410 14.05 13.29 2.59
CA PHE A 410 15.41 13.77 2.80
C PHE A 410 15.64 14.12 4.27
N LEU A 411 16.87 14.00 4.74
CA LEU A 411 17.23 14.38 6.11
C LEU A 411 17.71 15.83 6.12
N ALA A 412 17.10 16.67 6.95
CA ALA A 412 17.57 18.02 7.20
C ALA A 412 17.48 18.32 8.70
N LEU A 413 18.56 18.85 9.27
CA LEU A 413 18.67 19.16 10.71
C LEU A 413 18.40 17.93 11.60
N GLY A 414 18.77 16.74 11.14
CA GLY A 414 18.56 15.46 11.83
C GLY A 414 17.11 14.97 11.82
N LYS A 415 16.23 15.57 11.00
CA LYS A 415 14.82 15.16 10.85
C LYS A 415 14.51 14.76 9.43
N TRP A 416 13.71 13.70 9.27
CA TRP A 416 13.17 13.33 7.98
C TRP A 416 12.11 14.33 7.55
N GLN A 417 12.29 14.88 6.36
CA GLN A 417 11.35 15.74 5.66
C GLN A 417 10.86 15.03 4.41
N GLU A 418 9.63 15.33 3.98
CA GLU A 418 9.01 14.66 2.84
C GLU A 418 8.34 15.64 1.88
N ILE A 419 8.49 15.34 0.60
CA ILE A 419 7.84 16.00 -0.53
C ILE A 419 7.03 14.94 -1.27
N ARG A 420 5.79 15.25 -1.63
CA ARG A 420 4.81 14.28 -2.15
C ARG A 420 4.14 14.77 -3.42
N ASP A 421 4.02 13.86 -4.38
CA ASP A 421 3.22 14.03 -5.58
C ASP A 421 1.72 14.03 -5.26
N GLN A 422 1.04 15.05 -5.79
CA GLN A 422 -0.38 15.27 -5.63
C GLN A 422 -1.23 14.68 -6.77
N GLY A 423 -0.61 13.98 -7.74
CA GLY A 423 -1.28 13.32 -8.87
C GLY A 423 -1.63 14.23 -10.05
N ASN A 424 -1.41 15.54 -9.89
CA ASN A 424 -1.59 16.54 -10.95
C ASN A 424 -0.25 17.03 -11.55
N GLY A 425 0.87 16.41 -11.18
CA GLY A 425 2.21 16.79 -11.64
C GLY A 425 2.91 17.80 -10.73
N GLU A 426 2.28 18.21 -9.62
CA GLU A 426 2.89 19.06 -8.60
C GLU A 426 3.37 18.22 -7.41
N LEU A 427 4.53 18.60 -6.87
CA LEU A 427 5.05 18.09 -5.62
C LEU A 427 4.85 19.12 -4.50
N ALA A 428 4.37 18.68 -3.35
CA ALA A 428 4.12 19.53 -2.18
C ALA A 428 4.50 18.83 -0.86
N GLY A 429 4.81 19.61 0.17
CA GLY A 429 5.25 19.13 1.48
C GLY A 429 6.33 20.05 2.05
N GLU A 430 7.39 19.46 2.60
CA GLU A 430 8.60 20.17 3.04
C GLU A 430 9.51 20.49 1.84
N GLY A 431 8.93 21.22 0.90
CA GLY A 431 9.51 21.52 -0.41
C GLY A 431 8.44 21.56 -1.50
N THR A 432 8.87 21.92 -2.70
CA THR A 432 8.02 22.06 -3.88
C THR A 432 8.69 21.41 -5.08
N GLY A 433 7.94 21.17 -6.14
CA GLY A 433 8.50 20.59 -7.34
C GLY A 433 7.45 20.20 -8.36
N THR A 434 7.91 19.56 -9.42
CA THR A 434 7.05 19.05 -10.49
C THR A 434 7.49 17.66 -10.92
N VAL A 435 6.54 16.87 -11.40
CA VAL A 435 6.75 15.58 -12.06
C VAL A 435 5.96 15.54 -13.36
N ASP A 436 6.64 15.19 -14.44
CA ASP A 436 6.01 14.86 -15.72
C ASP A 436 5.84 13.35 -15.82
N PHE A 437 4.60 12.90 -15.73
CA PHE A 437 4.24 11.48 -15.77
C PHE A 437 4.45 10.82 -17.13
N ALA A 438 4.56 11.60 -18.22
CA ALA A 438 4.81 11.06 -19.56
C ALA A 438 6.30 10.80 -19.80
N THR A 439 7.17 11.65 -19.26
CA THR A 439 8.63 11.53 -19.45
C THR A 439 9.37 10.95 -18.24
N GLY A 440 8.73 10.91 -17.07
CA GLY A 440 9.38 10.56 -15.80
C GLY A 440 10.34 11.63 -15.27
N SER A 441 10.30 12.85 -15.82
CA SER A 441 11.18 13.94 -15.38
C SER A 441 10.67 14.55 -14.08
N VAL A 442 11.53 14.69 -13.08
CA VAL A 442 11.19 15.29 -11.78
C VAL A 442 12.13 16.44 -11.45
N SER A 443 11.55 17.56 -11.00
CA SER A 443 12.28 18.69 -10.41
C SER A 443 11.85 18.88 -8.98
N ILE A 444 12.80 18.98 -8.06
CA ILE A 444 12.57 19.02 -6.61
C ILE A 444 13.30 20.22 -6.04
N THR A 445 12.62 21.02 -5.23
CA THR A 445 13.17 22.11 -4.44
C THR A 445 12.87 21.84 -2.96
N LEU A 446 13.90 21.61 -2.16
CA LEU A 446 13.79 21.31 -0.74
C LEU A 446 13.49 22.58 0.08
N SER A 447 12.77 22.45 1.19
CA SER A 447 12.55 23.58 2.12
C SER A 447 13.77 23.89 3.00
N ALA A 448 14.68 22.93 3.17
CA ALA A 448 15.90 23.05 3.95
C ALA A 448 17.10 22.36 3.27
N LEU A 449 18.32 22.79 3.61
CA LEU A 449 19.53 22.13 3.12
C LEU A 449 19.65 20.73 3.75
N PRO A 450 19.83 19.68 2.93
CA PRO A 450 19.93 18.33 3.44
C PRO A 450 21.25 18.12 4.18
N ASP A 451 21.29 17.17 5.09
CA ASP A 451 22.45 16.87 5.92
C ASP A 451 23.50 16.09 5.11
N VAL A 452 24.77 16.47 5.22
CA VAL A 452 25.88 15.82 4.52
C VAL A 452 26.11 14.42 5.10
N GLY A 453 26.28 13.41 4.23
CA GLY A 453 26.38 12.00 4.60
C GLY A 453 25.01 11.31 4.78
N SER A 454 23.92 11.99 4.43
CA SER A 454 22.58 11.40 4.32
C SER A 454 22.23 11.12 2.86
N SER A 455 21.01 10.67 2.58
CA SER A 455 20.49 10.44 1.23
C SER A 455 19.14 11.14 1.03
N LEU A 456 18.92 11.65 -0.18
CA LEU A 456 17.58 11.95 -0.67
C LEU A 456 17.02 10.67 -1.27
N ILE A 457 16.04 10.07 -0.61
CA ILE A 457 15.42 8.80 -0.98
C ILE A 457 14.14 9.09 -1.73
N TYR A 458 13.93 8.47 -2.88
CA TYR A 458 12.66 8.55 -3.60
C TYR A 458 12.02 7.17 -3.71
N ALA A 459 10.69 7.14 -3.66
CA ALA A 459 9.93 5.94 -3.87
C ALA A 459 8.59 6.23 -4.54
N TYR A 460 8.17 5.35 -5.45
CA TYR A 460 6.95 5.50 -6.24
C TYR A 460 6.51 4.17 -6.82
N VAL A 461 5.34 4.12 -7.45
CA VAL A 461 4.92 2.95 -8.23
C VAL A 461 5.13 3.23 -9.71
N GLY A 462 5.85 2.36 -10.42
CA GLY A 462 6.10 2.53 -11.85
C GLY A 462 4.84 2.37 -12.71
N GLN A 463 4.72 3.16 -13.78
CA GLN A 463 3.77 2.95 -14.88
C GLN A 463 4.25 1.76 -15.74
N ASN A 464 4.21 0.56 -15.16
CA ASN A 464 4.59 -0.64 -15.89
C ASN A 464 3.32 -1.23 -16.53
N ASP A 465 3.29 -1.24 -17.86
CA ASP A 465 2.18 -1.75 -18.70
C ASP A 465 1.92 -3.27 -18.50
N ALA A 466 2.83 -3.96 -17.78
CA ALA A 466 2.86 -5.41 -17.64
C ALA A 466 2.32 -5.96 -16.29
N ALA A 467 1.96 -5.12 -15.30
CA ALA A 467 1.55 -5.62 -13.98
C ALA A 467 0.05 -5.91 -13.86
N LEU A 468 -0.75 -5.08 -14.51
CA LEU A 468 -2.22 -5.11 -14.47
C LEU A 468 -2.76 -5.08 -15.89
N THR A 469 -3.67 -5.97 -16.21
CA THR A 469 -4.31 -5.98 -17.54
C THR A 469 -5.82 -5.79 -17.40
N GLN A 470 -6.37 -4.82 -18.13
CA GLN A 470 -7.82 -4.64 -18.20
C GLN A 470 -8.45 -5.71 -19.10
N ARG A 471 -9.46 -6.39 -18.58
CA ARG A 471 -10.20 -7.47 -19.26
C ARG A 471 -11.66 -7.07 -19.40
N THR A 472 -12.00 -6.33 -20.46
CA THR A 472 -13.36 -5.78 -20.65
C THR A 472 -13.93 -6.03 -22.04
N GLY A 473 -15.26 -5.92 -22.15
CA GLY A 473 -15.96 -5.97 -23.43
C GLY A 473 -15.86 -7.31 -24.15
N THR A 474 -15.80 -7.26 -25.49
CA THR A 474 -15.82 -8.44 -26.37
C THR A 474 -14.50 -9.19 -26.45
N SER A 475 -13.42 -8.62 -25.88
CA SER A 475 -12.11 -9.28 -25.80
C SER A 475 -12.12 -10.52 -24.91
N VAL A 476 -13.18 -10.69 -24.10
CA VAL A 476 -13.38 -11.85 -23.24
C VAL A 476 -14.79 -12.41 -23.43
N GLN A 477 -14.90 -13.73 -23.59
CA GLN A 477 -16.18 -14.40 -23.81
C GLN A 477 -16.72 -15.00 -22.50
N ALA A 478 -17.04 -14.15 -21.53
CA ALA A 478 -17.63 -14.59 -20.28
C ALA A 478 -18.99 -15.29 -20.52
N ARG A 479 -19.23 -16.44 -19.87
CA ARG A 479 -20.45 -17.25 -20.05
C ARG A 479 -20.97 -17.80 -18.72
N ALA A 480 -22.29 -17.83 -18.59
CA ALA A 480 -22.97 -18.47 -17.48
C ALA A 480 -23.12 -19.97 -17.73
N ARG A 481 -22.73 -20.78 -16.74
CA ARG A 481 -22.82 -22.23 -16.74
C ARG A 481 -23.46 -22.71 -15.46
N ILE A 482 -24.12 -23.85 -15.54
CA ILE A 482 -24.61 -24.61 -14.38
C ILE A 482 -23.73 -25.84 -14.26
N ASN A 483 -22.93 -25.84 -13.20
CA ASN A 483 -22.08 -26.97 -12.85
C ASN A 483 -22.78 -27.79 -11.77
N ARG A 484 -22.86 -29.10 -11.98
CA ARG A 484 -23.43 -30.06 -11.02
C ARG A 484 -22.50 -31.26 -10.90
N THR A 485 -22.04 -31.54 -9.68
CA THR A 485 -21.52 -32.86 -9.35
C THR A 485 -22.70 -33.69 -8.88
N LEU A 486 -22.99 -34.76 -9.61
CA LEU A 486 -24.06 -35.70 -9.29
C LEU A 486 -23.67 -36.54 -8.06
N PRO A 487 -24.65 -37.06 -7.30
CA PRO A 487 -24.37 -37.95 -6.16
C PRO A 487 -23.62 -39.23 -6.54
N HIS A 488 -23.66 -39.61 -7.81
CA HIS A 488 -23.16 -40.87 -8.34
C HIS A 488 -22.08 -40.64 -9.39
N GLN A 489 -21.18 -41.63 -9.51
CA GLN A 489 -20.09 -41.70 -10.48
C GLN A 489 -20.23 -42.97 -11.31
N GLY A 490 -19.60 -43.05 -12.48
CA GLY A 490 -19.72 -44.21 -13.37
C GLY A 490 -21.06 -44.25 -14.09
N LEU A 491 -21.44 -43.15 -14.72
CA LEU A 491 -22.69 -43.06 -15.45
C LEU A 491 -22.63 -43.82 -16.78
N LEU A 492 -23.75 -44.41 -17.21
CA LEU A 492 -23.86 -44.98 -18.56
C LEU A 492 -23.80 -43.86 -19.60
N PRO A 493 -22.83 -43.88 -20.55
CA PRO A 493 -22.82 -42.94 -21.65
C PRO A 493 -24.10 -43.05 -22.49
N GLY A 494 -24.74 -41.91 -22.74
CA GLY A 494 -26.01 -41.75 -23.45
C GLY A 494 -27.25 -41.76 -22.55
N SER A 495 -27.11 -42.05 -21.24
CA SER A 495 -28.26 -42.17 -20.34
C SER A 495 -28.70 -40.87 -19.68
N TYR A 496 -27.84 -39.84 -19.67
CA TYR A 496 -28.10 -38.62 -18.91
C TYR A 496 -29.12 -37.70 -19.60
N LYS A 497 -30.07 -37.21 -18.82
CA LYS A 497 -31.05 -36.19 -19.23
C LYS A 497 -31.27 -35.20 -18.10
N ALA A 498 -31.20 -33.91 -18.43
CA ALA A 498 -31.64 -32.82 -17.56
C ALA A 498 -32.96 -32.24 -18.06
N THR A 499 -33.90 -31.98 -17.17
CA THR A 499 -35.23 -31.43 -17.47
C THR A 499 -35.55 -30.25 -16.55
N PHE A 500 -36.02 -29.14 -17.11
CA PHE A 500 -36.41 -27.92 -16.38
C PHE A 500 -37.42 -27.09 -17.18
N LYS A 501 -38.02 -26.05 -16.58
CA LYS A 501 -38.99 -25.18 -17.26
C LYS A 501 -38.40 -23.79 -17.53
N VAL A 502 -38.75 -23.23 -18.68
CA VAL A 502 -38.47 -21.83 -19.05
C VAL A 502 -39.74 -21.23 -19.65
N GLY A 503 -40.28 -20.19 -19.02
CA GLY A 503 -41.54 -19.58 -19.43
C GLY A 503 -42.72 -20.55 -19.40
N GLY A 504 -42.71 -21.52 -18.47
CA GLY A 504 -43.72 -22.57 -18.37
C GLY A 504 -43.57 -23.73 -19.36
N VAL A 505 -42.63 -23.66 -20.30
CA VAL A 505 -42.35 -24.71 -21.30
C VAL A 505 -41.23 -25.62 -20.81
N GLU A 506 -41.42 -26.93 -20.89
CA GLU A 506 -40.38 -27.91 -20.56
C GLU A 506 -39.23 -27.85 -21.58
N ARG A 507 -38.01 -27.80 -21.05
CA ARG A 507 -36.75 -27.78 -21.78
C ARG A 507 -35.91 -28.97 -21.34
N THR A 508 -35.17 -29.54 -22.28
CA THR A 508 -34.33 -30.71 -22.05
C THR A 508 -32.91 -30.49 -22.53
N VAL A 509 -31.96 -31.09 -21.81
CA VAL A 509 -30.58 -31.26 -22.23
C VAL A 509 -30.28 -32.75 -22.18
N LEU A 510 -29.94 -33.33 -23.32
CA LEU A 510 -29.79 -34.75 -23.55
C LEU A 510 -28.32 -35.07 -23.81
N ASP A 511 -27.90 -36.22 -23.32
CA ASP A 511 -26.59 -36.77 -23.58
C ASP A 511 -26.54 -37.50 -24.93
N SER A 512 -25.51 -37.21 -25.71
CA SER A 512 -25.27 -37.81 -27.04
C SER A 512 -24.41 -39.08 -26.97
N GLY A 513 -23.95 -39.49 -25.77
CA GLY A 513 -23.17 -40.70 -25.54
C GLY A 513 -21.67 -40.56 -25.78
N ASN A 514 -21.19 -39.35 -26.06
CA ASN A 514 -19.79 -39.01 -26.31
C ASN A 514 -19.27 -37.89 -25.39
N GLY A 515 -19.95 -37.66 -24.27
CA GLY A 515 -19.66 -36.56 -23.33
C GLY A 515 -20.28 -35.22 -23.71
N SER A 516 -20.84 -35.07 -24.92
CA SER A 516 -21.52 -33.85 -25.35
C SER A 516 -23.00 -33.84 -24.97
N LEU A 517 -23.43 -32.72 -24.40
CA LEU A 517 -24.83 -32.47 -24.07
C LEU A 517 -25.45 -31.49 -25.07
N SER A 518 -26.67 -31.78 -25.53
CA SER A 518 -27.42 -30.90 -26.43
C SER A 518 -28.93 -31.05 -26.23
N GLY A 519 -29.71 -30.04 -26.61
CA GLY A 519 -31.17 -30.13 -26.55
C GLY A 519 -31.84 -28.76 -26.63
N THR A 520 -33.15 -28.74 -26.34
CA THR A 520 -33.96 -27.52 -26.38
C THR A 520 -33.62 -26.53 -25.27
N GLY A 521 -32.99 -26.99 -24.18
CA GLY A 521 -32.61 -26.21 -23.01
C GLY A 521 -31.19 -25.66 -23.02
N GLY A 522 -30.34 -26.07 -23.97
CA GLY A 522 -28.95 -25.61 -24.03
C GLY A 522 -27.99 -26.71 -24.49
N SER A 523 -26.71 -26.48 -24.20
CA SER A 523 -25.61 -27.39 -24.51
C SER A 523 -24.73 -27.60 -23.28
N GLY A 524 -23.76 -28.50 -23.35
CA GLY A 524 -22.86 -28.74 -22.23
C GLY A 524 -21.96 -29.92 -22.44
N GLN A 525 -21.31 -30.32 -21.36
CA GLN A 525 -20.44 -31.49 -21.32
C GLN A 525 -20.72 -32.28 -20.04
N ILE A 526 -20.54 -33.60 -20.12
CA ILE A 526 -20.63 -34.53 -19.01
C ILE A 526 -19.38 -35.40 -18.96
N ASN A 527 -18.83 -35.55 -17.75
CA ASN A 527 -17.82 -36.54 -17.44
C ASN A 527 -18.49 -37.67 -16.64
N TYR A 528 -18.69 -38.80 -17.30
CA TYR A 528 -19.40 -39.95 -16.75
C TYR A 528 -18.65 -40.61 -15.58
N ALA A 529 -17.33 -40.67 -15.67
CA ALA A 529 -16.49 -41.31 -14.66
C ALA A 529 -16.50 -40.53 -13.33
N ASP A 530 -16.63 -39.20 -13.39
CA ASP A 530 -16.66 -38.33 -12.21
C ASP A 530 -18.08 -37.91 -11.80
N GLY A 531 -19.10 -38.17 -12.62
CA GLY A 531 -20.45 -37.68 -12.41
C GLY A 531 -20.55 -36.16 -12.45
N LYS A 532 -19.67 -35.48 -13.21
CA LYS A 532 -19.63 -34.02 -13.30
C LYS A 532 -20.30 -33.55 -14.58
N VAL A 533 -21.22 -32.60 -14.43
CA VAL A 533 -21.97 -32.00 -15.53
C VAL A 533 -21.71 -30.49 -15.54
N SER A 534 -21.44 -29.95 -16.72
CA SER A 534 -21.35 -28.50 -16.98
C SER A 534 -22.29 -28.16 -18.13
N MET A 535 -23.34 -27.40 -17.86
CA MET A 535 -24.34 -27.00 -18.86
C MET A 535 -24.34 -25.49 -19.09
N GLU A 536 -24.30 -25.06 -20.34
CA GLU A 536 -24.63 -23.71 -20.76
C GLU A 536 -26.10 -23.71 -21.19
N LEU A 537 -26.98 -23.24 -20.29
CA LEU A 537 -28.41 -23.18 -20.59
C LEU A 537 -28.70 -22.03 -21.54
N SER A 538 -29.61 -22.26 -22.50
CA SER A 538 -30.08 -21.20 -23.41
C SER A 538 -30.84 -20.11 -22.66
N ALA A 539 -31.49 -20.47 -21.55
CA ALA A 539 -32.12 -19.57 -20.61
C ALA A 539 -32.14 -20.21 -19.21
N THR A 540 -31.96 -19.41 -18.15
CA THR A 540 -32.06 -19.90 -16.77
C THR A 540 -33.47 -20.43 -16.43
N PRO A 541 -33.59 -21.44 -15.55
CA PRO A 541 -34.89 -22.03 -15.20
C PRO A 541 -35.86 -21.03 -14.54
N ASP A 542 -37.15 -21.31 -14.66
CA ASP A 542 -38.21 -20.58 -13.94
C ASP A 542 -37.99 -20.66 -12.42
N ALA A 543 -38.32 -19.58 -11.71
CA ALA A 543 -38.17 -19.52 -10.26
C ALA A 543 -38.94 -20.69 -9.59
N GLY A 544 -38.22 -21.49 -8.79
CA GLY A 544 -38.78 -22.66 -8.10
C GLY A 544 -38.95 -23.92 -8.95
N SER A 545 -38.55 -23.93 -10.23
CA SER A 545 -38.72 -25.10 -11.12
C SER A 545 -37.60 -26.14 -11.03
N GLY A 546 -36.44 -25.81 -10.47
CA GLY A 546 -35.29 -26.71 -10.31
C GLY A 546 -34.80 -27.35 -11.62
N ILE A 547 -33.76 -28.17 -11.54
CA ILE A 547 -33.32 -29.05 -12.63
C ILE A 547 -33.41 -30.48 -12.13
N VAL A 548 -34.11 -31.34 -12.88
CA VAL A 548 -34.18 -32.77 -12.60
C VAL A 548 -33.20 -33.50 -13.52
N HIS A 549 -32.28 -34.24 -12.92
CA HIS A 549 -31.27 -35.03 -13.59
C HIS A 549 -31.64 -36.51 -13.48
N THR A 550 -31.83 -37.18 -14.62
CA THR A 550 -32.04 -38.63 -14.69
C THR A 550 -30.89 -39.27 -15.44
N TYR A 551 -30.37 -40.38 -14.93
CA TYR A 551 -29.22 -41.09 -15.50
C TYR A 551 -29.20 -42.53 -15.01
N GLN A 552 -28.33 -43.36 -15.59
CA GLN A 552 -28.09 -44.71 -15.08
C GLN A 552 -26.66 -44.84 -14.56
N GLN A 553 -26.47 -45.58 -13.46
CA GLN A 553 -25.18 -45.77 -12.79
C GLN A 553 -24.74 -47.24 -12.85
N GLY A 554 -23.46 -47.47 -13.15
CA GLY A 554 -22.79 -48.77 -13.01
C GLY A 554 -21.56 -48.67 -12.08
N SER A 555 -20.97 -49.81 -11.73
CA SER A 555 -19.72 -49.84 -10.94
C SER A 555 -18.53 -49.31 -11.75
N VAL A 556 -17.51 -48.80 -11.06
CA VAL A 556 -16.25 -48.30 -11.64
C VAL A 556 -15.06 -49.06 -11.07
N THR A 557 -14.01 -49.21 -11.88
CA THR A 557 -12.72 -49.72 -11.43
C THR A 557 -11.72 -48.57 -11.39
N ASP A 558 -11.11 -48.36 -10.22
CA ASP A 558 -10.02 -47.39 -10.03
C ASP A 558 -8.70 -48.16 -9.86
N SER A 559 -7.71 -47.85 -10.69
CA SER A 559 -6.37 -48.47 -10.60
C SER A 559 -5.29 -47.48 -11.02
N PRO A 560 -4.20 -47.32 -10.25
CA PRO A 560 -3.00 -46.68 -10.76
C PRO A 560 -2.35 -47.57 -11.82
N LEU A 561 -1.72 -46.95 -12.81
CA LEU A 561 -0.98 -47.59 -13.89
C LEU A 561 0.34 -46.86 -14.09
N ALA A 562 1.45 -47.57 -13.89
CA ALA A 562 2.78 -47.03 -14.17
C ALA A 562 3.08 -47.11 -15.68
N VAL A 563 3.47 -45.99 -16.28
CA VAL A 563 3.84 -45.88 -17.70
C VAL A 563 4.98 -44.90 -17.87
N THR A 564 5.67 -44.96 -19.02
CA THR A 564 6.68 -43.99 -19.43
C THR A 564 6.22 -43.21 -20.65
N SER A 565 6.64 -41.95 -20.77
CA SER A 565 6.43 -41.15 -21.97
C SER A 565 7.67 -41.15 -22.86
N ASP A 566 7.48 -41.08 -24.18
CA ASP A 566 8.55 -40.86 -25.15
C ASP A 566 8.98 -39.38 -25.26
N SER A 567 9.91 -39.07 -26.17
CA SER A 567 10.41 -37.71 -26.42
C SER A 567 9.39 -36.75 -27.02
N THR A 568 8.23 -37.24 -27.44
CA THR A 568 7.09 -36.44 -27.92
C THR A 568 6.00 -36.27 -26.86
N GLY A 569 6.20 -36.86 -25.68
CA GLY A 569 5.24 -36.86 -24.58
C GLY A 569 4.12 -37.90 -24.73
N MET A 570 4.23 -38.86 -25.66
CA MET A 570 3.27 -39.95 -25.82
C MET A 570 3.63 -41.11 -24.89
N CYS A 571 2.62 -41.69 -24.24
CA CYS A 571 2.74 -42.95 -23.53
C CYS A 571 1.87 -44.01 -24.18
N ILE A 572 2.21 -45.27 -23.97
CA ILE A 572 1.43 -46.44 -24.38
C ILE A 572 1.29 -47.40 -23.20
N GLY A 573 0.20 -48.16 -23.17
CA GLY A 573 -0.03 -49.17 -22.14
C GLY A 573 -1.31 -49.94 -22.37
N THR A 574 -1.70 -50.74 -21.36
CA THR A 574 -2.96 -51.49 -21.36
C THR A 574 -3.74 -51.16 -20.10
N LEU A 575 -4.96 -50.68 -20.26
CA LEU A 575 -5.86 -50.37 -19.17
C LEU A 575 -6.42 -51.67 -18.56
N PRO A 576 -6.46 -51.80 -17.23
CA PRO A 576 -7.06 -52.96 -16.58
C PRO A 576 -8.59 -52.98 -16.75
N GLY A 577 -9.18 -54.17 -16.77
CA GLY A 577 -10.64 -54.34 -16.80
C GLY A 577 -11.28 -54.38 -18.19
N ALA A 578 -10.49 -54.50 -19.27
CA ALA A 578 -10.99 -54.72 -20.62
C ALA A 578 -11.76 -56.06 -20.74
N PRO A 579 -12.82 -56.16 -21.59
CA PRO A 579 -13.32 -55.14 -22.50
C PRO A 579 -14.01 -53.98 -21.76
N LEU A 580 -13.65 -52.76 -22.13
CA LEU A 580 -14.13 -51.51 -21.53
C LEU A 580 -15.40 -51.02 -22.22
N LYS A 581 -16.21 -50.27 -21.48
CA LYS A 581 -17.33 -49.52 -22.04
C LYS A 581 -16.81 -48.22 -22.66
N ALA A 582 -17.04 -48.04 -23.96
CA ALA A 582 -16.71 -46.80 -24.66
C ALA A 582 -17.45 -45.60 -24.03
N GLY A 583 -16.73 -44.49 -23.83
CA GLY A 583 -17.20 -43.28 -23.14
C GLY A 583 -17.06 -43.32 -21.62
N SER A 584 -16.57 -44.41 -21.02
CA SER A 584 -16.52 -44.54 -19.55
C SER A 584 -15.13 -44.31 -18.95
N VAL A 585 -14.11 -44.08 -19.78
CA VAL A 585 -12.71 -44.11 -19.37
C VAL A 585 -12.22 -42.71 -19.06
N ARG A 586 -11.62 -42.53 -17.87
CA ARG A 586 -10.93 -41.31 -17.45
C ARG A 586 -9.55 -41.65 -16.93
N LEU A 587 -8.57 -40.87 -17.35
CA LEU A 587 -7.21 -40.90 -16.82
C LEU A 587 -6.87 -39.57 -16.14
N SER A 588 -6.18 -39.59 -15.02
CA SER A 588 -5.59 -38.39 -14.40
C SER A 588 -4.13 -38.62 -14.01
N TRP A 589 -3.31 -37.58 -14.10
CA TRP A 589 -1.87 -37.66 -13.81
C TRP A 589 -1.29 -36.29 -13.52
N ILE A 590 -0.02 -36.29 -13.16
CA ILE A 590 0.74 -35.08 -12.84
C ILE A 590 1.88 -34.91 -13.84
N THR A 591 2.10 -33.68 -14.26
CA THR A 591 3.29 -33.24 -15.00
C THR A 591 4.01 -32.13 -14.24
N LYS A 592 5.29 -31.94 -14.53
CA LYS A 592 6.11 -30.86 -13.98
C LYS A 592 6.54 -29.89 -15.06
N ARG A 593 6.58 -28.61 -14.73
CA ARG A 593 7.13 -27.55 -15.59
C ARG A 593 8.23 -26.82 -14.83
N ARG A 594 9.34 -26.50 -15.50
CA ARG A 594 10.34 -25.56 -14.98
C ARG A 594 9.83 -24.13 -15.09
N GLN A 595 10.20 -23.31 -14.13
CA GLN A 595 10.05 -21.86 -14.14
C GLN A 595 11.37 -21.20 -13.73
N ALA A 596 11.60 -19.98 -14.20
CA ALA A 596 12.80 -19.21 -13.90
C ALA A 596 12.43 -17.83 -13.33
N ALA A 597 13.19 -17.40 -12.33
CA ALA A 597 13.11 -16.09 -11.69
C ALA A 597 14.49 -15.40 -11.81
N PRO A 598 14.64 -14.39 -12.68
CA PRO A 598 15.87 -13.65 -12.83
C PRO A 598 16.06 -12.64 -11.69
N THR A 599 17.30 -12.27 -11.41
CA THR A 599 17.61 -11.15 -10.52
C THR A 599 17.65 -9.83 -11.32
N LEU A 600 16.98 -8.79 -10.87
CA LEU A 600 17.06 -7.45 -11.47
C LEU A 600 18.05 -6.61 -10.65
N GLY A 601 18.99 -5.87 -11.23
CA GLY A 601 19.95 -5.12 -10.42
C GLY A 601 20.79 -4.15 -11.23
N ALA A 602 20.98 -2.95 -10.68
CA ALA A 602 21.80 -1.89 -11.24
C ALA A 602 23.31 -2.17 -11.06
N ASP A 603 24.07 -1.82 -12.10
CA ASP A 603 25.53 -1.72 -12.21
C ASP A 603 26.41 -2.64 -11.36
N MET A 604 26.89 -3.74 -11.98
CA MET A 604 28.04 -4.49 -11.49
C MET A 604 28.93 -4.96 -12.65
N GLY A 605 30.25 -4.74 -12.49
CA GLY A 605 31.29 -5.04 -13.48
C GLY A 605 31.54 -6.53 -13.79
N THR A 606 30.68 -7.45 -13.35
CA THR A 606 30.84 -8.91 -13.49
C THR A 606 30.07 -9.51 -14.67
N GLY A 607 29.15 -8.76 -15.30
CA GLY A 607 28.48 -9.16 -16.54
C GLY A 607 27.43 -10.29 -16.42
N ALA A 608 27.12 -10.80 -15.23
CA ALA A 608 26.08 -11.80 -15.00
C ALA A 608 25.48 -11.74 -13.58
N LEU A 609 24.16 -11.88 -13.48
CA LEU A 609 23.41 -12.05 -12.23
C LEU A 609 22.79 -13.47 -12.18
N PRO A 610 22.50 -14.03 -10.99
CA PRO A 610 21.93 -15.38 -10.89
C PRO A 610 20.48 -15.41 -11.40
N ILE A 611 20.14 -16.53 -12.06
CA ILE A 611 18.78 -16.90 -12.45
C ILE A 611 18.41 -18.12 -11.61
N PHE A 612 17.33 -18.02 -10.84
CA PHE A 612 16.87 -19.11 -10.01
C PHE A 612 15.82 -19.93 -10.77
N GLU A 613 15.93 -21.25 -10.74
CA GLU A 613 14.95 -22.13 -11.35
C GLU A 613 14.23 -22.99 -10.31
N SER A 614 12.94 -23.23 -10.53
CA SER A 614 12.14 -24.17 -9.73
C SER A 614 11.15 -24.95 -10.59
N GLU A 615 10.52 -25.97 -10.01
CA GLU A 615 9.50 -26.79 -10.68
C GLU A 615 8.11 -26.52 -10.12
N ILE A 616 7.12 -26.36 -10.99
CA ILE A 616 5.70 -26.36 -10.64
C ILE A 616 5.04 -27.66 -11.08
N THR A 617 4.05 -28.09 -10.30
CA THR A 617 3.27 -29.29 -10.55
C THR A 617 1.97 -28.93 -11.25
N VAL A 618 1.60 -29.67 -12.29
CA VAL A 618 0.39 -29.46 -13.09
C VAL A 618 -0.43 -30.74 -13.10
N ASP A 619 -1.65 -30.65 -12.57
CA ASP A 619 -2.63 -31.73 -12.62
C ASP A 619 -3.28 -31.82 -14.00
N ASN A 620 -3.30 -33.02 -14.56
CA ASN A 620 -3.90 -33.33 -15.85
C ASN A 620 -5.01 -34.36 -15.68
N SER A 621 -6.03 -34.29 -16.53
CA SER A 621 -6.95 -35.40 -16.75
C SER A 621 -7.51 -35.39 -18.16
N VAL A 622 -7.96 -36.55 -18.62
CA VAL A 622 -8.57 -36.74 -19.94
C VAL A 622 -9.64 -37.82 -19.85
N THR A 623 -10.67 -37.72 -20.68
CA THR A 623 -11.69 -38.74 -20.89
C THR A 623 -11.62 -39.28 -22.30
N ASP A 624 -12.07 -40.50 -22.54
CA ASP A 624 -12.20 -41.05 -23.89
C ASP A 624 -13.29 -40.33 -24.70
N ASP A 625 -13.25 -40.47 -26.03
CA ASP A 625 -14.20 -39.85 -26.97
C ASP A 625 -15.33 -40.81 -27.41
N ALA A 626 -15.37 -42.02 -26.84
CA ALA A 626 -16.23 -43.14 -27.24
C ALA A 626 -16.05 -43.66 -28.69
N ALA A 627 -15.14 -43.07 -29.48
CA ALA A 627 -14.85 -43.41 -30.87
C ALA A 627 -13.46 -44.06 -31.08
N GLY A 628 -12.71 -44.26 -29.99
CA GLY A 628 -11.41 -44.94 -30.00
C GLY A 628 -10.23 -43.99 -29.84
N GLY A 629 -10.48 -42.76 -29.37
CA GLY A 629 -9.50 -41.73 -29.04
C GLY A 629 -9.79 -41.06 -27.70
N TRP A 630 -9.16 -39.89 -27.48
CA TRP A 630 -9.27 -39.11 -26.26
C TRP A 630 -9.84 -37.72 -26.54
N ALA A 631 -10.73 -37.25 -25.67
CA ALA A 631 -11.34 -35.94 -25.78
C ALA A 631 -10.28 -34.83 -25.60
N GLY A 632 -10.02 -34.06 -26.67
CA GLY A 632 -9.13 -32.90 -26.63
C GLY A 632 -7.64 -33.23 -26.45
N ARG A 633 -7.23 -34.50 -26.63
CA ARG A 633 -5.82 -34.91 -26.50
C ARG A 633 -5.47 -35.98 -27.54
N ALA A 634 -4.22 -35.97 -28.01
CA ALA A 634 -3.78 -36.94 -29.01
C ALA A 634 -3.59 -38.34 -28.41
N GLY A 635 -4.02 -39.37 -29.13
CA GLY A 635 -3.89 -40.77 -28.75
C GLY A 635 -5.05 -41.63 -29.21
N THR A 636 -5.01 -42.90 -28.86
CA THR A 636 -6.00 -43.93 -29.24
C THR A 636 -6.32 -44.83 -28.05
N ILE A 637 -7.47 -45.48 -28.08
CA ILE A 637 -7.88 -46.51 -27.12
C ILE A 637 -8.63 -47.62 -27.83
N ASN A 638 -8.21 -48.86 -27.61
CA ASN A 638 -8.92 -50.06 -28.04
C ASN A 638 -9.76 -50.57 -26.86
N TYR A 639 -11.08 -50.42 -26.96
CA TYR A 639 -11.99 -50.84 -25.88
C TYR A 639 -12.05 -52.36 -25.69
N GLU A 640 -11.67 -53.16 -26.67
CA GLU A 640 -11.73 -54.62 -26.55
C GLU A 640 -10.51 -55.16 -25.78
N THR A 641 -9.32 -54.65 -26.10
CA THR A 641 -8.05 -55.12 -25.50
C THR A 641 -7.58 -54.26 -24.33
N GLY A 642 -8.09 -53.02 -24.21
CA GLY A 642 -7.61 -52.02 -23.25
C GLY A 642 -6.31 -51.32 -23.67
N GLU A 643 -5.73 -51.67 -24.81
CA GLU A 643 -4.52 -51.03 -25.32
C GLU A 643 -4.78 -49.56 -25.66
N PHE A 644 -3.88 -48.67 -25.27
CA PHE A 644 -4.01 -47.24 -25.54
C PHE A 644 -2.68 -46.58 -25.86
N SER A 645 -2.79 -45.43 -26.53
CA SER A 645 -1.75 -44.40 -26.61
C SER A 645 -2.31 -43.07 -26.14
N LEU A 646 -1.54 -42.26 -25.41
CA LEU A 646 -1.99 -40.96 -24.90
C LEU A 646 -0.83 -39.96 -24.79
N LYS A 647 -1.03 -38.73 -25.27
CA LYS A 647 -0.11 -37.61 -25.06
C LYS A 647 -0.21 -37.07 -23.63
N VAL A 648 0.64 -37.57 -22.73
CA VAL A 648 0.65 -37.20 -21.30
C VAL A 648 1.44 -35.93 -21.01
N ALA A 649 2.48 -35.64 -21.78
CA ALA A 649 3.28 -34.42 -21.64
C ALA A 649 3.06 -33.46 -22.82
N GLY A 650 2.69 -32.22 -22.51
CA GLY A 650 2.55 -31.13 -23.46
C GLY A 650 3.81 -30.29 -23.58
N ASN A 651 3.89 -29.53 -24.67
CA ASN A 651 4.85 -28.45 -24.78
C ASN A 651 4.34 -27.24 -23.98
N TYR A 652 5.25 -26.56 -23.28
CA TYR A 652 4.95 -25.31 -22.61
C TYR A 652 6.04 -24.27 -22.95
N VAL A 653 5.66 -23.00 -22.88
CA VAL A 653 6.60 -21.89 -23.07
C VAL A 653 7.33 -21.66 -21.76
N PHE A 654 8.65 -21.89 -21.79
CA PHE A 654 9.57 -21.54 -20.73
C PHE A 654 10.24 -20.22 -21.08
N LYS A 655 10.17 -19.24 -20.18
CA LYS A 655 10.90 -17.98 -20.32
C LYS A 655 12.33 -18.18 -19.88
N GLU A 656 13.23 -18.25 -20.84
CA GLU A 656 14.67 -18.29 -20.61
C GLU A 656 15.20 -16.86 -20.50
N TYR A 657 16.03 -16.62 -19.48
CA TYR A 657 16.57 -15.30 -19.19
C TYR A 657 18.06 -15.27 -19.52
N THR A 658 18.53 -14.20 -20.15
CA THR A 658 19.95 -14.00 -20.44
C THR A 658 20.31 -12.54 -20.21
N TYR A 659 21.46 -12.30 -19.58
CA TYR A 659 21.99 -10.95 -19.38
C TYR A 659 22.93 -10.58 -20.52
N TYR A 660 22.71 -9.41 -21.11
CA TYR A 660 23.60 -8.76 -22.05
C TYR A 660 24.18 -7.49 -21.42
N THR A 661 25.37 -7.09 -21.85
CA THR A 661 25.97 -5.82 -21.45
C THR A 661 25.93 -4.85 -22.62
N ASP A 662 25.15 -3.78 -22.50
CA ASP A 662 25.07 -2.72 -23.51
C ASP A 662 25.96 -1.54 -23.10
N THR A 663 26.56 -0.87 -24.08
CA THR A 663 27.24 0.42 -23.86
C THR A 663 26.22 1.53 -24.01
N VAL A 664 25.97 2.29 -22.94
CA VAL A 664 24.83 3.23 -22.87
C VAL A 664 25.22 4.66 -23.22
N ASP A 665 26.52 4.96 -23.28
CA ASP A 665 27.02 6.26 -23.68
C ASP A 665 28.36 6.19 -24.43
N ASN A 666 28.78 7.32 -24.98
CA ASN A 666 30.08 7.47 -25.65
C ASN A 666 31.27 7.55 -24.68
N PHE A 667 31.02 7.47 -23.35
CA PHE A 667 32.04 7.49 -22.30
C PHE A 667 32.35 6.09 -21.76
N GLY A 668 31.70 5.05 -22.30
CA GLY A 668 31.97 3.66 -21.96
C GLY A 668 31.19 3.14 -20.76
N MET A 669 30.14 3.83 -20.31
CA MET A 669 29.22 3.29 -19.32
C MET A 669 28.55 2.04 -19.86
N LYS A 670 28.54 0.99 -19.03
CA LYS A 670 27.98 -0.31 -19.36
C LYS A 670 26.78 -0.59 -18.47
N LYS A 671 25.66 -0.98 -19.05
CA LYS A 671 24.46 -1.40 -18.32
C LYS A 671 24.09 -2.83 -18.67
N LEU A 672 23.70 -3.60 -17.66
CA LEU A 672 23.14 -4.94 -17.82
C LEU A 672 21.70 -4.83 -18.32
N ARG A 673 21.40 -5.48 -19.45
CA ARG A 673 20.05 -5.66 -19.98
C ARG A 673 19.65 -7.12 -19.88
N LEU A 674 18.53 -7.37 -19.21
CA LEU A 674 17.90 -8.68 -19.16
C LEU A 674 17.09 -8.91 -20.45
N VAL A 675 17.31 -10.04 -21.10
CA VAL A 675 16.53 -10.48 -22.26
C VAL A 675 15.78 -11.75 -21.88
N ALA A 676 14.47 -11.73 -22.08
CA ALA A 676 13.63 -12.92 -21.97
C ALA A 676 13.40 -13.49 -23.37
N THR A 677 13.70 -14.77 -23.55
CA THR A 677 13.42 -15.52 -24.78
C THR A 677 12.46 -16.65 -24.47
N ASP A 678 11.40 -16.77 -25.27
CA ASP A 678 10.43 -17.85 -25.12
C ASP A 678 11.00 -19.12 -25.77
N THR A 679 11.37 -20.10 -24.94
CA THR A 679 11.85 -21.42 -25.36
C THR A 679 10.74 -22.44 -25.13
N THR A 680 10.47 -23.30 -26.12
CA THR A 680 9.46 -24.37 -25.95
C THR A 680 10.11 -25.59 -25.30
N LEU A 681 9.65 -25.99 -24.12
CA LEU A 681 10.08 -27.20 -23.42
C LEU A 681 8.95 -28.23 -23.33
N LEU A 682 9.31 -29.50 -23.18
CA LEU A 682 8.37 -30.57 -22.88
C LEU A 682 8.19 -30.70 -21.37
N GLU A 683 6.94 -30.88 -20.92
CA GLU A 683 6.62 -31.20 -19.53
C GLU A 683 7.29 -32.50 -19.04
N GLY A 684 7.71 -32.52 -17.78
CA GLY A 684 8.19 -33.73 -17.11
C GLY A 684 7.03 -34.58 -16.63
N PHE A 685 6.79 -35.75 -17.23
CA PHE A 685 5.70 -36.64 -16.83
C PHE A 685 6.04 -37.43 -15.54
N GLY A 686 5.09 -37.49 -14.60
CA GLY A 686 5.29 -38.11 -13.28
C GLY A 686 5.31 -39.65 -13.23
N GLY A 687 5.08 -40.34 -14.36
CA GLY A 687 5.24 -41.80 -14.47
C GLY A 687 4.03 -42.65 -14.06
N THR A 688 2.95 -42.03 -13.54
CA THR A 688 1.74 -42.74 -13.09
C THR A 688 0.48 -42.12 -13.66
N LEU A 689 -0.39 -42.95 -14.21
CA LEU A 689 -1.77 -42.63 -14.59
C LEU A 689 -2.72 -43.22 -13.56
N ASN A 690 -3.66 -42.44 -13.05
CA ASN A 690 -4.79 -42.94 -12.29
C ASN A 690 -5.91 -43.26 -13.28
N VAL A 691 -6.20 -44.55 -13.46
CA VAL A 691 -7.23 -45.05 -14.36
C VAL A 691 -8.54 -45.18 -13.61
N ARG A 692 -9.62 -44.66 -14.21
CA ARG A 692 -10.99 -44.94 -13.84
C ARG A 692 -11.76 -45.39 -15.07
N ALA A 693 -12.37 -46.57 -15.04
CA ALA A 693 -13.12 -47.10 -16.19
C ALA A 693 -14.24 -48.06 -15.77
N GLN A 694 -15.17 -48.34 -16.69
CA GLN A 694 -16.19 -49.37 -16.52
C GLN A 694 -15.98 -50.53 -17.50
N SER A 695 -16.22 -51.76 -17.03
CA SER A 695 -16.25 -52.94 -17.91
C SER A 695 -17.50 -52.91 -18.80
N ARG A 696 -17.41 -53.43 -20.03
CA ARG A 696 -18.52 -53.47 -20.98
C ARG A 696 -19.76 -54.21 -20.47
N GLY A 697 -19.57 -55.25 -19.65
CA GLY A 697 -20.65 -56.08 -19.10
C GLY A 697 -21.24 -55.58 -17.78
N VAL A 698 -20.96 -54.34 -17.37
CA VAL A 698 -21.49 -53.80 -16.11
C VAL A 698 -23.02 -53.61 -16.20
N GLU A 699 -23.72 -53.93 -15.14
CA GLU A 699 -25.16 -53.64 -15.01
C GLU A 699 -25.37 -52.19 -14.56
N TYR A 700 -26.47 -51.59 -15.03
CA TYR A 700 -26.79 -50.20 -14.78
C TYR A 700 -28.15 -50.07 -14.08
N GLY A 701 -28.19 -49.29 -12.99
CA GLY A 701 -29.42 -48.96 -12.28
C GLY A 701 -29.86 -47.53 -12.56
N GLU A 702 -31.17 -47.29 -12.66
CA GLU A 702 -31.74 -45.95 -12.82
C GLU A 702 -31.55 -45.10 -11.56
N GLN A 703 -31.21 -43.83 -11.77
CA GLN A 703 -30.96 -42.86 -10.73
C GLN A 703 -31.60 -41.52 -11.08
N THR A 704 -31.98 -40.77 -10.05
CA THR A 704 -32.52 -39.42 -10.18
C THR A 704 -31.87 -38.50 -9.14
N ASP A 705 -31.51 -37.30 -9.57
CA ASP A 705 -31.03 -36.22 -8.70
C ASP A 705 -31.86 -34.96 -8.99
N SER A 706 -32.33 -34.29 -7.94
CA SER A 706 -33.13 -33.07 -8.05
C SER A 706 -32.36 -31.87 -7.49
N GLN A 707 -32.07 -30.92 -8.37
CA GLN A 707 -31.41 -29.67 -8.02
C GLN A 707 -32.45 -28.56 -7.87
N THR A 708 -32.91 -28.31 -6.65
CA THR A 708 -33.97 -27.31 -6.37
C THR A 708 -33.51 -25.87 -6.59
N VAL A 709 -32.25 -25.56 -6.26
CA VAL A 709 -31.60 -24.27 -6.54
C VAL A 709 -30.28 -24.57 -7.23
N ALA A 710 -30.15 -24.13 -8.49
CA ALA A 710 -28.97 -24.39 -9.29
C ALA A 710 -28.07 -23.15 -9.31
N PRO A 711 -27.05 -23.03 -8.44
CA PRO A 711 -26.19 -21.86 -8.48
C PRO A 711 -25.58 -21.72 -9.87
N VAL A 712 -25.67 -20.51 -10.42
CA VAL A 712 -25.13 -20.20 -11.73
C VAL A 712 -23.68 -19.81 -11.53
N THR A 713 -22.77 -20.54 -12.18
CA THR A 713 -21.34 -20.23 -12.22
C THR A 713 -21.06 -19.45 -13.49
N LEU A 714 -20.61 -18.21 -13.36
CA LEU A 714 -20.14 -17.40 -14.46
C LEU A 714 -18.65 -17.67 -14.63
N ASP A 715 -18.27 -18.24 -15.76
CA ASP A 715 -16.88 -18.30 -16.20
C ASP A 715 -16.53 -16.92 -16.77
N LEU A 716 -15.76 -16.13 -16.02
CA LEU A 716 -15.56 -14.71 -16.32
C LEU A 716 -14.45 -14.51 -17.35
N LEU A 717 -13.37 -15.29 -17.27
CA LEU A 717 -12.18 -15.10 -18.09
C LEU A 717 -11.68 -16.41 -18.72
N PRO A 718 -12.47 -17.06 -19.60
CA PRO A 718 -12.06 -18.31 -20.23
C PRO A 718 -10.79 -18.12 -21.06
N GLY A 719 -9.81 -19.00 -20.86
CA GLY A 719 -8.52 -18.95 -21.56
C GLY A 719 -7.49 -17.97 -20.98
N VAL A 720 -7.83 -17.26 -19.89
CA VAL A 720 -6.89 -16.37 -19.19
C VAL A 720 -6.35 -17.07 -17.94
N ALA A 721 -5.03 -17.11 -17.80
CA ALA A 721 -4.36 -17.76 -16.67
C ALA A 721 -4.25 -16.87 -15.42
N GLU A 722 -4.32 -15.55 -15.62
CA GLU A 722 -4.12 -14.53 -14.58
C GLU A 722 -5.33 -14.45 -13.63
N PRO A 723 -5.11 -14.32 -12.31
CA PRO A 723 -6.19 -14.11 -11.36
C PRO A 723 -6.79 -12.70 -11.48
N ILE A 724 -8.07 -12.58 -11.11
CA ILE A 724 -8.77 -11.29 -11.04
C ILE A 724 -8.27 -10.51 -9.82
N LEU A 725 -7.97 -9.22 -9.98
CA LEU A 725 -7.67 -8.32 -8.87
C LEU A 725 -8.94 -8.10 -8.02
N PRO A 726 -8.92 -8.36 -6.70
CA PRO A 726 -10.08 -8.16 -5.84
C PRO A 726 -10.66 -6.75 -5.90
N GLY A 727 -11.99 -6.64 -5.96
CA GLY A 727 -12.71 -5.37 -6.03
C GLY A 727 -12.72 -4.70 -7.41
N SER A 728 -12.08 -5.29 -8.43
CA SER A 728 -12.02 -4.73 -9.79
C SER A 728 -13.18 -5.15 -10.69
N LEU A 729 -13.95 -6.17 -10.28
CA LEU A 729 -14.93 -6.82 -11.14
C LEU A 729 -16.28 -6.10 -11.11
N VAL A 730 -16.72 -5.68 -12.29
CA VAL A 730 -18.07 -5.19 -12.58
C VAL A 730 -18.55 -5.81 -13.88
N PHE A 731 -19.73 -6.41 -13.88
CA PHE A 731 -20.29 -7.04 -15.08
C PHE A 731 -21.80 -6.86 -15.17
N THR A 732 -22.34 -7.07 -16.37
CA THR A 732 -23.77 -7.18 -16.58
C THR A 732 -24.17 -8.57 -17.01
N TRP A 733 -25.29 -9.03 -16.45
CA TRP A 733 -25.91 -10.29 -16.82
C TRP A 733 -27.42 -10.18 -16.58
N ALA A 734 -28.23 -10.73 -17.49
CA ALA A 734 -29.70 -10.64 -17.42
C ALA A 734 -30.28 -9.20 -17.29
N GLY A 735 -29.58 -8.19 -17.82
CA GLY A 735 -29.99 -6.78 -17.72
C GLY A 735 -29.64 -6.09 -16.40
N GLU A 736 -29.07 -6.82 -15.44
CA GLU A 736 -28.65 -6.31 -14.13
C GLU A 736 -27.14 -6.04 -14.09
N VAL A 737 -26.72 -5.12 -13.22
CA VAL A 737 -25.31 -4.81 -12.95
C VAL A 737 -24.88 -5.47 -11.64
N TYR A 738 -23.78 -6.21 -11.70
CA TYR A 738 -23.17 -6.88 -10.56
C TYR A 738 -21.82 -6.25 -10.26
N VAL A 739 -21.56 -6.03 -8.98
CA VAL A 739 -20.34 -5.41 -8.47
C VAL A 739 -19.72 -6.31 -7.42
N ASP A 740 -18.43 -6.59 -7.56
CA ASP A 740 -17.63 -7.25 -6.54
C ASP A 740 -17.25 -6.29 -5.41
N ARG A 741 -17.47 -6.73 -4.16
CA ARG A 741 -16.98 -6.08 -2.95
C ARG A 741 -16.40 -7.15 -2.03
N SER A 742 -15.07 -7.29 -2.05
CA SER A 742 -14.32 -8.23 -1.20
C SER A 742 -14.79 -9.69 -1.32
N GLY A 743 -15.00 -10.16 -2.55
CA GLY A 743 -15.33 -11.55 -2.86
C GLY A 743 -16.83 -11.84 -2.79
N VAL A 744 -17.65 -10.84 -2.46
CA VAL A 744 -19.12 -10.93 -2.45
C VAL A 744 -19.67 -10.08 -3.59
N LEU A 745 -20.59 -10.65 -4.36
CA LEU A 745 -21.28 -9.96 -5.45
C LEU A 745 -22.54 -9.28 -4.96
N TYR A 746 -22.65 -7.99 -5.26
CA TYR A 746 -23.80 -7.15 -4.96
C TYR A 746 -24.49 -6.68 -6.24
N LYS A 747 -25.82 -6.54 -6.18
CA LYS A 747 -26.64 -5.85 -7.17
C LYS A 747 -27.47 -4.73 -6.53
N ASN A 748 -28.11 -3.90 -7.36
CA ASN A 748 -29.02 -2.82 -6.92
C ASN A 748 -28.43 -1.92 -5.84
N ILE A 749 -27.20 -1.46 -6.07
CA ILE A 749 -26.52 -0.55 -5.14
C ILE A 749 -27.24 0.80 -5.15
N ASN A 750 -27.76 1.19 -3.99
CA ASN A 750 -28.40 2.48 -3.78
C ASN A 750 -27.33 3.57 -3.64
N SER A 751 -27.30 4.52 -4.57
CA SER A 751 -26.33 5.61 -4.60
C SER A 751 -26.49 6.65 -3.48
N SER A 752 -27.58 6.64 -2.71
CA SER A 752 -27.74 7.49 -1.52
C SER A 752 -27.17 6.85 -0.25
N THR A 753 -27.20 5.52 -0.13
CA THR A 753 -26.83 4.80 1.10
C THR A 753 -25.64 3.85 0.95
N ASN A 754 -25.19 3.63 -0.29
CA ASN A 754 -24.21 2.61 -0.70
C ASN A 754 -24.60 1.15 -0.43
N ALA A 755 -25.85 0.90 0.01
CA ALA A 755 -26.34 -0.44 0.31
C ALA A 755 -26.70 -1.18 -0.98
N GLY A 756 -26.36 -2.46 -1.06
CA GLY A 756 -26.74 -3.35 -2.17
C GLY A 756 -27.23 -4.70 -1.66
N ILE A 757 -27.78 -5.51 -2.56
CA ILE A 757 -28.27 -6.85 -2.25
C ILE A 757 -27.17 -7.86 -2.59
N ALA A 758 -26.69 -8.62 -1.60
CA ALA A 758 -25.73 -9.70 -1.80
C ALA A 758 -26.39 -10.88 -2.54
N VAL A 759 -25.77 -11.36 -3.61
CA VAL A 759 -26.35 -12.38 -4.51
C VAL A 759 -25.40 -13.52 -4.86
N GLY A 760 -24.12 -13.41 -4.51
CA GLY A 760 -23.13 -14.40 -4.90
C GLY A 760 -21.72 -14.10 -4.36
N SER A 761 -20.76 -14.82 -4.90
CA SER A 761 -19.34 -14.70 -4.55
C SER A 761 -18.44 -14.79 -5.79
N VAL A 762 -17.19 -14.37 -5.64
CA VAL A 762 -16.15 -14.43 -6.70
C VAL A 762 -14.99 -15.26 -6.21
N ASP A 763 -14.56 -16.22 -7.03
CA ASP A 763 -13.27 -16.87 -6.91
C ASP A 763 -12.27 -16.18 -7.85
N TYR A 764 -11.43 -15.32 -7.27
CA TYR A 764 -10.41 -14.56 -7.99
C TYR A 764 -9.37 -15.44 -8.66
N ALA A 765 -8.96 -16.52 -7.96
CA ALA A 765 -7.97 -17.44 -8.46
C ALA A 765 -8.55 -18.34 -9.54
N GLY A 766 -9.82 -18.76 -9.41
CA GLY A 766 -10.54 -19.55 -10.42
C GLY A 766 -11.12 -18.74 -11.59
N ARG A 767 -11.13 -17.40 -11.50
CA ARG A 767 -11.81 -16.46 -12.44
C ARG A 767 -13.27 -16.79 -12.67
N THR A 768 -13.94 -17.29 -11.63
CA THR A 768 -15.36 -17.61 -11.68
C THR A 768 -16.14 -16.80 -10.66
N ALA A 769 -17.42 -16.56 -10.97
CA ALA A 769 -18.37 -15.98 -10.04
C ALA A 769 -19.53 -16.95 -9.84
N THR A 770 -19.99 -17.14 -8.60
CA THR A 770 -21.13 -17.99 -8.30
C THR A 770 -22.29 -17.15 -7.81
N LEU A 771 -23.43 -17.21 -8.51
CA LEU A 771 -24.68 -16.56 -8.14
C LEU A 771 -25.65 -17.59 -7.57
N ASN A 772 -26.05 -17.39 -6.31
CA ASN A 772 -27.03 -18.24 -5.64
C ASN A 772 -28.46 -17.79 -5.90
N THR A 773 -28.64 -16.52 -6.29
CA THR A 773 -29.94 -15.92 -6.61
C THR A 773 -29.86 -15.18 -7.94
N TYR A 774 -30.69 -15.57 -8.89
CA TYR A 774 -30.73 -15.02 -10.24
C TYR A 774 -32.16 -15.00 -10.80
N GLY A 775 -32.41 -14.16 -11.80
CA GLY A 775 -33.70 -14.09 -12.48
C GLY A 775 -33.93 -15.28 -13.41
N SER A 776 -35.19 -15.66 -13.63
CA SER A 776 -35.57 -16.67 -14.61
C SER A 776 -35.45 -16.13 -16.05
N GLY A 777 -35.18 -17.01 -17.02
CA GLY A 777 -35.18 -16.67 -18.44
C GLY A 777 -33.92 -15.92 -18.92
N ALA A 778 -32.86 -15.86 -18.12
CA ALA A 778 -31.62 -15.18 -18.46
C ALA A 778 -30.76 -15.99 -19.45
N ALA A 779 -30.33 -15.36 -20.54
CA ALA A 779 -29.39 -15.94 -21.51
C ALA A 779 -27.98 -16.12 -20.91
N PRO A 780 -27.11 -16.98 -21.50
CA PRO A 780 -25.81 -17.29 -20.91
C PRO A 780 -24.73 -16.21 -21.09
N THR A 781 -24.93 -15.23 -21.98
CA THR A 781 -23.93 -14.20 -22.26
C THR A 781 -23.75 -13.23 -21.10
N VAL A 782 -22.51 -13.09 -20.63
CA VAL A 782 -22.09 -12.12 -19.60
C VAL A 782 -21.21 -11.05 -20.26
N THR A 783 -21.42 -9.78 -19.90
CA THR A 783 -20.58 -8.68 -20.40
C THR A 783 -19.78 -8.08 -19.25
N LEU A 784 -18.44 -8.16 -19.33
CA LEU A 784 -17.55 -7.51 -18.37
C LEU A 784 -17.47 -6.00 -18.65
N LEU A 785 -17.87 -5.20 -17.66
CA LEU A 785 -17.79 -3.73 -17.71
C LEU A 785 -16.46 -3.21 -17.14
N ALA A 786 -15.94 -3.87 -16.10
CA ALA A 786 -14.64 -3.61 -15.51
C ALA A 786 -14.08 -4.92 -14.94
N CYS A 787 -12.80 -5.18 -15.14
CA CYS A 787 -12.07 -6.30 -14.55
C CYS A 787 -10.58 -6.07 -14.76
N LEU A 788 -9.80 -6.15 -13.68
CA LEU A 788 -8.34 -6.19 -13.76
C LEU A 788 -7.87 -7.59 -13.47
N THR A 789 -6.87 -8.04 -14.21
CA THR A 789 -6.07 -9.20 -13.84
C THR A 789 -4.70 -8.76 -13.39
N THR A 790 -4.12 -9.48 -12.43
CA THR A 790 -2.73 -9.25 -11.99
C THR A 790 -1.83 -10.30 -12.63
N ASN A 791 -0.74 -9.88 -13.24
CA ASN A 791 0.28 -10.82 -13.67
C ASN A 791 1.03 -11.41 -12.46
N ALA A 792 1.73 -12.53 -12.69
CA ALA A 792 2.42 -13.29 -11.64
C ALA A 792 3.24 -12.35 -10.72
N GLY A 793 3.15 -12.62 -9.41
CA GLY A 793 3.58 -11.71 -8.35
C GLY A 793 4.97 -11.09 -8.53
N PHE A 794 5.12 -9.89 -8.01
CA PHE A 794 6.34 -9.09 -8.11
C PHE A 794 7.52 -9.72 -7.37
N SER A 795 8.72 -9.55 -7.92
CA SER A 795 9.99 -9.85 -7.25
C SER A 795 10.76 -8.57 -6.98
N VAL A 796 11.19 -8.38 -5.73
CA VAL A 796 12.06 -7.27 -5.34
C VAL A 796 13.49 -7.79 -5.26
N THR A 797 14.42 -7.07 -5.89
CA THR A 797 15.82 -7.47 -5.97
C THR A 797 16.76 -6.48 -5.28
N SER A 798 16.38 -5.21 -5.22
CA SER A 798 16.98 -4.19 -4.38
C SER A 798 15.90 -3.26 -3.85
N MET A 799 16.08 -2.74 -2.64
CA MET A 799 15.21 -1.71 -2.08
C MET A 799 16.03 -0.66 -1.34
N THR A 800 15.59 0.60 -1.44
CA THR A 800 16.06 1.71 -0.61
C THR A 800 14.90 2.18 0.25
N PHE A 801 15.11 2.30 1.56
CA PHE A 801 14.09 2.74 2.50
C PHE A 801 14.70 3.58 3.62
N ARG A 802 13.83 4.36 4.30
CA ARG A 802 14.20 5.09 5.52
C ARG A 802 13.67 4.38 6.75
N THR A 803 14.34 4.57 7.87
CA THR A 803 13.80 4.21 9.18
C THR A 803 13.17 5.43 9.86
N PRO A 804 12.09 5.25 10.65
CA PRO A 804 11.45 6.33 11.39
C PRO A 804 12.38 7.08 12.36
N GLY A 805 13.44 6.43 12.84
CA GLY A 805 14.49 7.04 13.64
C GLY A 805 15.85 6.97 12.93
N ALA A 806 16.63 8.04 13.03
CA ALA A 806 18.02 8.12 12.60
C ALA A 806 18.87 8.84 13.67
N PRO A 807 20.07 8.34 14.01
CA PRO A 807 20.68 7.10 13.54
C PRO A 807 20.07 5.85 14.21
N LEU A 808 20.18 4.69 13.54
CA LEU A 808 19.91 3.39 14.16
C LEU A 808 21.06 2.98 15.09
N ARG A 809 20.77 2.10 16.06
CA ARG A 809 21.83 1.44 16.83
C ARG A 809 22.59 0.49 15.90
N SER A 810 23.91 0.45 16.04
CA SER A 810 24.73 -0.50 15.29
C SER A 810 24.27 -1.95 15.53
N ALA A 811 24.28 -2.77 14.48
CA ALA A 811 23.83 -4.17 14.47
C ALA A 811 22.39 -4.42 14.99
N SER A 812 21.47 -3.43 14.87
CA SER A 812 20.09 -3.58 15.35
C SER A 812 19.03 -3.78 14.25
N LEU A 813 19.40 -3.72 12.97
CA LEU A 813 18.45 -3.88 11.86
C LEU A 813 18.34 -5.36 11.46
N GLN A 814 17.10 -5.85 11.36
CA GLN A 814 16.77 -7.16 10.80
C GLN A 814 15.82 -6.97 9.62
N VAL A 815 16.03 -7.76 8.56
CA VAL A 815 15.19 -7.73 7.35
C VAL A 815 14.74 -9.16 7.04
N THR A 816 13.43 -9.34 6.86
CA THR A 816 12.83 -10.61 6.46
C THR A 816 12.23 -10.49 5.06
N VAL A 817 12.49 -11.45 4.20
CA VAL A 817 12.02 -11.50 2.80
C VAL A 817 11.48 -12.89 2.45
N VAL A 818 10.65 -12.97 1.41
CA VAL A 818 10.15 -14.24 0.86
C VAL A 818 10.71 -14.41 -0.54
N ARG A 819 11.31 -15.58 -0.82
CA ARG A 819 11.84 -15.89 -2.15
C ARG A 819 10.72 -16.12 -3.16
N LEU A 820 10.82 -15.52 -4.33
CA LEU A 820 9.85 -15.69 -5.42
C LEU A 820 9.79 -17.13 -5.95
N ASP A 821 10.93 -17.79 -6.06
CA ASP A 821 11.07 -19.09 -6.74
C ASP A 821 10.57 -20.29 -5.92
N THR A 822 10.68 -20.20 -4.59
CA THR A 822 10.47 -21.30 -3.64
C THR A 822 9.47 -20.98 -2.53
N ALA A 823 9.04 -19.71 -2.43
CA ALA A 823 8.25 -19.18 -1.30
C ALA A 823 8.92 -19.34 0.08
N GLN A 824 10.23 -19.61 0.13
CA GLN A 824 10.97 -19.72 1.39
C GLN A 824 11.16 -18.35 2.05
N ILE A 825 10.91 -18.28 3.36
CA ILE A 825 11.20 -17.08 4.18
C ILE A 825 12.69 -17.06 4.54
N VAL A 826 13.34 -15.92 4.34
CA VAL A 826 14.75 -15.68 4.68
C VAL A 826 14.84 -14.43 5.55
N THR A 827 15.58 -14.50 6.65
CA THR A 827 15.82 -13.37 7.56
C THR A 827 17.31 -13.09 7.65
N THR A 828 17.70 -11.82 7.54
CA THR A 828 19.07 -11.32 7.66
C THR A 828 19.16 -10.25 8.76
N THR A 829 20.35 -10.07 9.33
CA THR A 829 20.65 -9.05 10.35
C THR A 829 21.84 -8.23 9.89
N ALA A 830 21.77 -6.90 10.03
CA ALA A 830 22.87 -6.01 9.70
C ALA A 830 24.09 -6.29 10.60
N ASP A 831 25.28 -6.25 10.01
CA ASP A 831 26.53 -6.33 10.74
C ASP A 831 26.90 -4.99 11.39
N ALA A 832 27.93 -4.99 12.25
CA ALA A 832 28.35 -3.81 13.02
C ALA A 832 29.38 -2.93 12.28
N ASN A 833 29.66 -3.20 11.01
CA ASN A 833 30.84 -2.70 10.30
C ASN A 833 30.73 -1.24 9.83
#